data_AF-A0AAJ6A8J4-F1
#
_entry.id   AF-A0AAJ6A8J4-F1
#
_cell.length_a   1.000
_cell.length_b   1.000
_cell.length_c   1.000
_cell.angle_alpha   90.00
_cell.angle_beta   90.00
_cell.angle_gamma   90.00
#
_symmetry.space_group_name_H-M   'P 1'
#
loop_
_entity.id
_entity.type
_entity.pdbx_description
1 polymer ?
#
loop_
_entity_poly.entity_id
_entity_poly.type
_entity_poly.pdbx_seq_one_letter_code
_entity_poly.pdbx_strand_id
1 'polypeptide(L)'
;MIPAIVLKRVREGAGIKQSVLAERLGVSASVVSKLEKSEHADETMARRYLEAVNTEDARAVLAYYALPWTITNRPSFQHPDRDALWEAEQALQKLEEFERSEEYDTLLSVPLSQIRSNLEISAEFVGELDHSLAFVGAVGVGKTTALSLLTDLTIVGKTGQPQPVFPATGGRTTTSEVQIRKAPAYGIAVEPMSSDEVRLLLVEMVQAIAEGKGGVSSELDRAIRNMSDLKKSRDPKDIKALLDPVKDMLEAALGNQDDVTEEIFNRMKLSERTETQLIMSETNEDGLRWLSENITKINFGQHPRFSLPQRVVVFVPPGVVRPSKYDLSIIDTKGIHVTTERADLQQLYNDPRTLTVLCSTFNDAPGSDPLKLMKSMVELGSDAIERQRVMILVLPRGDEALKVVDDSGEPADSVEQGYALRLAQVDNSLAEAGVGHVPTVFFNAMDGSAQYAWQEIEGRVGALRAHQVERLQRFVALSHDLVSNADAARIQQARVAIEAEVQSAVKSYRQLPKSVRPSHQTLIEQIKSGHPSSIAAAITRRGSWLHFEIHHFVGAGVRADANRRSSDYVMKITGRLESLQEKFKPIPEMTGLLETLVEDLRDWRQEFLQRAQTIGRNTFKPYLDASAEFWSNLEARYGGGRGYREDIADMVQAWFEETPKLSEARDKVDARLADAWAELVLNRLLEATRVANE
;
A
#
# COMPACT_ATOMS: atom_id res chain seq x y z
N MET A 1 23.19 17.12 20.04
CA MET A 1 23.27 15.71 20.50
C MET A 1 23.53 14.76 19.32
N ILE A 2 24.42 13.78 19.51
CA ILE A 2 24.78 12.78 18.49
C ILE A 2 24.18 11.43 18.91
N PRO A 3 23.44 10.71 18.03
CA PRO A 3 22.91 9.39 18.34
C PRO A 3 24.04 8.40 18.67
N ALA A 4 23.88 7.63 19.73
CA ALA A 4 24.94 6.72 20.19
C ALA A 4 25.28 5.63 19.16
N ILE A 5 24.29 5.23 18.36
CA ILE A 5 24.48 4.26 17.28
C ILE A 5 25.44 4.76 16.20
N VAL A 6 25.51 6.07 15.96
CA VAL A 6 26.49 6.67 15.04
C VAL A 6 27.90 6.54 15.63
N LEU A 7 28.07 6.87 16.91
CA LEU A 7 29.35 6.74 17.62
C LEU A 7 29.87 5.29 17.58
N LYS A 8 28.98 4.34 17.90
CA LYS A 8 29.28 2.91 17.86
C LYS A 8 29.75 2.47 16.48
N ARG A 9 29.04 2.86 15.40
CA ARG A 9 29.43 2.48 14.02
C ARG A 9 30.77 3.06 13.62
N VAL A 10 31.07 4.31 13.97
CA VAL A 10 32.38 4.93 13.68
C VAL A 10 33.51 4.17 14.38
N ARG A 11 33.32 3.79 15.66
CA ARG A 11 34.30 2.98 16.39
C ARG A 11 34.51 1.60 15.73
N GLU A 12 33.40 0.94 15.38
CA GLU A 12 33.43 -0.40 14.77
C GLU A 12 34.08 -0.38 13.38
N GLY A 13 33.76 0.63 12.55
CA GLY A 13 34.42 0.86 11.26
C GLY A 13 35.92 1.14 11.39
N ALA A 14 36.33 1.80 12.48
CA ALA A 14 37.74 2.00 12.81
C ALA A 14 38.44 0.73 13.37
N GLY A 15 37.72 -0.37 13.59
CA GLY A 15 38.26 -1.60 14.18
C GLY A 15 38.68 -1.47 15.65
N ILE A 16 38.21 -0.43 16.35
CA ILE A 16 38.64 -0.13 17.73
C ILE A 16 37.74 -0.89 18.72
N LYS A 17 38.35 -1.68 19.61
CA LYS A 17 37.62 -2.34 20.71
C LYS A 17 37.19 -1.32 21.78
N GLN A 18 36.06 -1.57 22.45
CA GLN A 18 35.57 -0.70 23.53
C GLN A 18 36.60 -0.48 24.64
N SER A 19 37.39 -1.49 24.99
CA SER A 19 38.44 -1.37 26.01
C SER A 19 39.54 -0.38 25.62
N VAL A 20 39.96 -0.39 24.36
CA VAL A 20 40.98 0.52 23.82
C VAL A 20 40.44 1.95 23.76
N LEU A 21 39.19 2.13 23.34
CA LEU A 21 38.58 3.45 23.33
C LEU A 21 38.38 4.00 24.75
N ALA A 22 38.00 3.14 25.70
CA ALA A 22 37.84 3.52 27.09
C ALA A 22 39.16 4.04 27.69
N GLU A 23 40.28 3.37 27.38
CA GLU A 23 41.63 3.82 27.76
C GLU A 23 41.96 5.21 27.18
N ARG A 24 41.70 5.43 25.88
CA ARG A 24 41.90 6.74 25.23
C ARG A 24 41.05 7.85 25.85
N LEU A 25 39.85 7.51 26.33
CA LEU A 25 38.91 8.44 26.95
C LEU A 25 39.16 8.65 28.46
N GLY A 26 40.01 7.83 29.08
CA GLY A 26 40.22 7.83 30.54
C GLY A 26 38.98 7.36 31.32
N VAL A 27 38.16 6.48 30.74
CA VAL A 27 36.95 5.92 31.36
C VAL A 27 36.99 4.40 31.39
N SER A 28 36.03 3.75 32.06
CA SER A 28 35.92 2.28 32.03
C SER A 28 35.20 1.79 30.77
N ALA A 29 35.51 0.57 30.32
CA ALA A 29 34.82 -0.06 29.18
C ALA A 29 33.30 -0.17 29.39
N SER A 30 32.83 -0.28 30.64
CA SER A 30 31.41 -0.27 30.98
C SER A 30 30.75 1.07 30.67
N VAL A 31 31.45 2.20 30.83
CA VAL A 31 30.93 3.53 30.50
C VAL A 31 30.75 3.65 28.99
N VAL A 32 31.74 3.23 28.20
CA VAL A 32 31.65 3.20 26.74
C VAL A 32 30.48 2.31 26.29
N SER A 33 30.34 1.13 26.89
CA SER A 33 29.22 0.22 26.57
C SER A 33 27.86 0.80 26.94
N LYS A 34 27.72 1.48 28.09
CA LYS A 34 26.46 2.15 28.47
C LYS A 34 26.13 3.30 27.54
N LEU A 35 27.14 4.09 27.16
CA LEU A 35 26.98 5.19 26.22
C LEU A 35 26.56 4.69 24.84
N GLU A 36 27.13 3.59 24.34
CA GLU A 36 26.72 2.99 23.05
C GLU A 36 25.34 2.32 23.08
N LYS A 37 24.77 2.12 24.27
CA LYS A 37 23.42 1.56 24.47
C LYS A 37 22.36 2.64 24.75
N SER A 38 22.76 3.87 25.05
CA SER A 38 21.79 4.97 25.16
C SER A 38 21.28 5.35 23.78
N GLU A 39 20.17 6.07 23.72
CA GLU A 39 19.64 6.58 22.45
C GLU A 39 20.55 7.71 21.91
N HIS A 40 20.91 8.63 22.80
CA HIS A 40 21.74 9.79 22.52
C HIS A 40 22.91 9.87 23.49
N ALA A 41 24.03 10.43 23.00
CA ALA A 41 25.15 10.82 23.84
C ALA A 41 25.13 12.35 24.06
N ASP A 42 25.52 12.76 25.28
CA ASP A 42 25.83 14.15 25.59
C ASP A 42 26.86 14.70 24.58
N GLU A 43 26.70 15.96 24.17
CA GLU A 43 27.49 16.55 23.10
C GLU A 43 28.99 16.59 23.41
N THR A 44 29.35 16.90 24.66
CA THR A 44 30.75 16.96 25.09
C THR A 44 31.38 15.58 25.07
N MET A 45 30.66 14.58 25.57
CA MET A 45 31.14 13.20 25.60
C MET A 45 31.20 12.59 24.19
N ALA A 46 30.21 12.87 23.34
CA ALA A 46 30.19 12.43 21.95
C ALA A 46 31.35 13.02 21.15
N ARG A 47 31.68 14.29 21.37
CA ARG A 47 32.84 14.93 20.74
C ARG A 47 34.14 14.25 21.17
N ARG A 48 34.37 14.11 22.48
CA ARG A 48 35.55 13.41 23.02
C ARG A 48 35.67 11.98 22.49
N TYR A 49 34.54 11.27 22.39
CA TYR A 49 34.46 9.93 21.82
C TYR A 49 35.01 9.89 20.39
N LEU A 50 34.50 10.76 19.52
CA LEU A 50 34.89 10.81 18.10
C LEU A 50 36.35 11.28 17.92
N GLU A 51 36.78 12.28 18.70
CA GLU A 51 38.17 12.74 18.73
C GLU A 51 39.13 11.62 19.19
N ALA A 52 38.71 10.76 20.12
CA ALA A 52 39.51 9.61 20.56
C ALA A 52 39.56 8.47 19.52
N VAL A 53 38.55 8.36 18.64
CA VAL A 53 38.58 7.43 17.49
C VAL A 53 39.53 7.97 16.41
N ASN A 54 39.47 9.27 16.12
CA ASN A 54 40.37 10.01 15.21
C ASN A 54 40.51 9.43 13.79
N THR A 55 39.39 9.04 13.17
CA THR A 55 39.35 8.64 11.75
C THR A 55 38.79 9.75 10.87
N GLU A 56 38.86 9.58 9.55
CA GLU A 56 38.17 10.46 8.60
C GLU A 56 36.66 10.45 8.84
N ASP A 57 36.04 9.28 9.02
CA ASP A 57 34.63 9.14 9.39
C ASP A 57 34.29 9.87 10.69
N ALA A 58 35.15 9.78 11.72
CA ALA A 58 34.91 10.48 12.98
C ALA A 58 34.90 12.01 12.80
N ARG A 59 35.81 12.54 11.96
CA ARG A 59 35.86 13.96 11.60
C ARG A 59 34.64 14.37 10.76
N ALA A 60 34.20 13.52 9.82
CA ALA A 60 33.01 13.77 9.02
C ALA A 60 31.74 13.82 9.88
N VAL A 61 31.60 12.92 10.86
CA VAL A 61 30.50 12.95 11.83
C VAL A 61 30.52 14.23 12.66
N LEU A 62 31.68 14.63 13.18
CA LEU A 62 31.82 15.89 13.92
C LEU A 62 31.42 17.10 13.08
N ALA A 63 31.90 17.16 11.83
CA ALA A 63 31.56 18.24 10.90
C ALA A 63 30.06 18.28 10.63
N TYR A 64 29.44 17.13 10.35
CA TYR A 64 28.01 17.01 10.07
C TYR A 64 27.14 17.46 11.25
N TYR A 65 27.43 17.00 12.47
CA TYR A 65 26.64 17.37 13.64
C TYR A 65 26.88 18.82 14.12
N ALA A 66 27.91 19.49 13.59
CA ALA A 66 28.15 20.92 13.78
C ALA A 66 27.40 21.82 12.78
N LEU A 67 26.82 21.25 11.72
CA LEU A 67 26.03 22.01 10.75
C LEU A 67 24.78 22.61 11.43
N PRO A 68 24.42 23.87 11.13
CA PRO A 68 23.25 24.53 11.70
C PRO A 68 21.99 24.11 10.94
N TRP A 69 21.23 23.16 11.49
CA TRP A 69 19.89 22.83 11.03
C TRP A 69 18.89 23.66 11.83
N THR A 70 18.26 24.63 11.19
CA THR A 70 17.37 25.63 11.81
C THR A 70 15.94 25.57 11.30
N ILE A 71 15.72 25.05 10.09
CA ILE A 71 14.40 25.01 9.45
C ILE A 71 13.87 23.58 9.40
N THR A 72 14.64 22.63 8.85
CA THR A 72 14.27 21.22 8.71
C THR A 72 14.82 20.34 9.83
N ASN A 73 14.26 19.13 9.96
CA ASN A 73 14.76 18.14 10.91
C ASN A 73 16.07 17.53 10.41
N ARG A 74 17.13 17.63 11.23
CA ARG A 74 18.42 17.00 10.92
C ARG A 74 18.30 15.47 10.84
N PRO A 75 18.61 14.84 9.70
CA PRO A 75 18.59 13.38 9.60
C PRO A 75 19.76 12.73 10.35
N SER A 76 19.78 11.41 10.41
CA SER A 76 20.96 10.66 10.88
C SER A 76 22.13 10.86 9.92
N PHE A 77 23.37 10.88 10.41
CA PHE A 77 24.56 10.85 9.55
C PHE A 77 24.58 9.66 8.57
N GLN A 78 23.83 8.60 8.87
CA GLN A 78 23.73 7.40 8.04
C GLN A 78 22.63 7.49 6.96
N HIS A 79 21.87 8.58 6.91
CA HIS A 79 20.82 8.77 5.93
C HIS A 79 21.41 8.82 4.51
N PRO A 80 20.89 8.04 3.56
CA PRO A 80 21.45 7.95 2.20
C PRO A 80 21.44 9.30 1.47
N ASP A 81 20.38 10.09 1.66
CA ASP A 81 20.18 11.37 0.97
C ASP A 81 20.55 12.59 1.85
N ARG A 82 21.41 12.41 2.87
CA ARG A 82 21.72 13.47 3.86
C ARG A 82 22.30 14.74 3.22
N ASP A 83 23.06 14.60 2.14
CA ASP A 83 23.73 15.72 1.49
C ASP A 83 22.70 16.56 0.71
N ALA A 84 21.77 15.90 0.00
CA ALA A 84 20.64 16.58 -0.66
C ALA A 84 19.70 17.28 0.35
N LEU A 85 19.46 16.66 1.51
CA LEU A 85 18.69 17.28 2.60
C LEU A 85 19.41 18.50 3.19
N TRP A 86 20.74 18.46 3.26
CA TRP A 86 21.52 19.61 3.70
C TRP A 86 21.50 20.75 2.67
N GLU A 87 21.60 20.44 1.38
CA GLU A 87 21.43 21.43 0.31
C GLU A 87 20.06 22.10 0.37
N ALA A 88 19.00 21.33 0.66
CA ALA A 88 17.66 21.86 0.87
C ALA A 88 17.55 22.78 2.09
N GLU A 89 18.14 22.39 3.23
CA GLU A 89 18.24 23.25 4.42
C GLU A 89 18.96 24.58 4.09
N GLN A 90 20.09 24.51 3.37
CA GLN A 90 20.82 25.71 2.95
C GLN A 90 20.03 26.58 1.99
N ALA A 91 19.30 25.98 1.06
CA ALA A 91 18.39 26.69 0.16
C ALA A 91 17.30 27.44 0.95
N LEU A 92 16.67 26.77 1.92
CA LEU A 92 15.66 27.38 2.78
C LEU A 92 16.21 28.55 3.59
N GLN A 93 17.39 28.39 4.19
CA GLN A 93 18.08 29.46 4.93
C GLN A 93 18.38 30.66 4.02
N LYS A 94 18.89 30.41 2.81
CA LYS A 94 19.17 31.47 1.82
C LYS A 94 17.91 32.20 1.40
N LEU A 95 16.78 31.51 1.24
CA LEU A 95 15.50 32.16 0.95
C LEU A 95 15.02 33.05 2.10
N GLU A 96 15.21 32.62 3.36
CA GLU A 96 14.88 33.43 4.54
C GLU A 96 15.79 34.67 4.67
N GLU A 97 17.08 34.52 4.37
CA GLU A 97 18.04 35.64 4.32
C GLU A 97 17.72 36.61 3.18
N PHE A 98 17.43 36.10 1.99
CA PHE A 98 17.06 36.89 0.83
C PHE A 98 15.79 37.70 1.09
N GLU A 99 14.74 37.10 1.66
CA GLU A 99 13.49 37.79 2.02
C GLU A 99 13.71 38.96 3.00
N ARG A 100 14.78 38.93 3.81
CA ARG A 100 15.15 40.00 4.75
C ARG A 100 16.14 41.02 4.17
N SER A 101 16.67 40.78 2.97
CA SER A 101 17.68 41.64 2.35
C SER A 101 17.08 42.91 1.73
N GLU A 102 17.92 43.93 1.52
CA GLU A 102 17.51 45.16 0.82
C GLU A 102 17.27 44.94 -0.68
N GLU A 103 17.80 43.85 -1.25
CA GLU A 103 17.66 43.48 -2.66
C GLU A 103 16.31 42.79 -2.97
N TYR A 104 15.54 42.45 -1.92
CA TYR A 104 14.27 41.77 -2.07
C TYR A 104 13.17 42.70 -2.60
N ASP A 105 12.54 42.27 -3.70
CA ASP A 105 11.33 42.89 -4.22
C ASP A 105 10.10 42.08 -3.78
N THR A 106 9.09 42.79 -3.25
CA THR A 106 7.79 42.22 -2.88
C THR A 106 7.09 41.46 -4.02
N LEU A 107 7.41 41.77 -5.28
CA LEU A 107 6.93 41.04 -6.46
C LEU A 107 7.37 39.56 -6.47
N LEU A 108 8.43 39.21 -5.73
CA LEU A 108 8.97 37.85 -5.62
C LEU A 108 8.34 37.03 -4.48
N SER A 109 7.44 37.60 -3.68
CA SER A 109 6.83 36.93 -2.51
C SER A 109 6.16 35.59 -2.84
N VAL A 110 5.35 35.57 -3.90
CA VAL A 110 4.64 34.35 -4.33
C VAL A 110 5.61 33.26 -4.81
N PRO A 111 6.51 33.50 -5.79
CA PRO A 111 7.45 32.46 -6.22
C PRO A 111 8.37 32.00 -5.09
N LEU A 112 8.81 32.90 -4.20
CA LEU A 112 9.59 32.55 -3.02
C LEU A 112 8.83 31.59 -2.10
N SER A 113 7.58 31.92 -1.74
CA SER A 113 6.75 31.08 -0.89
C SER A 113 6.45 29.72 -1.50
N GLN A 114 6.31 29.64 -2.83
CA GLN A 114 6.06 28.39 -3.55
C GLN A 114 7.29 27.48 -3.56
N ILE A 115 8.48 28.04 -3.82
CA ILE A 115 9.73 27.29 -3.76
C ILE A 115 9.98 26.80 -2.34
N ARG A 116 9.79 27.67 -1.32
CA ARG A 116 9.93 27.32 0.09
C ARG A 116 9.03 26.14 0.48
N SER A 117 7.73 26.23 0.20
CA SER A 117 6.76 25.18 0.52
C SER A 117 7.12 23.84 -0.15
N ASN A 118 7.52 23.88 -1.42
CA ASN A 118 7.91 22.65 -2.14
C ASN A 118 9.23 22.05 -1.63
N LEU A 119 10.20 22.88 -1.23
CA LEU A 119 11.43 22.41 -0.57
C LEU A 119 11.09 21.69 0.75
N GLU A 120 10.22 22.26 1.58
CA GLU A 120 9.81 21.68 2.86
C GLU A 120 9.10 20.34 2.67
N ILE A 121 8.10 20.28 1.79
CA ILE A 121 7.36 19.03 1.49
C ILE A 121 8.29 17.94 0.93
N SER A 122 9.16 18.31 -0.01
CA SER A 122 10.09 17.35 -0.62
C SER A 122 11.14 16.88 0.40
N ALA A 123 11.64 17.77 1.26
CA ALA A 123 12.61 17.44 2.30
C ALA A 123 11.99 16.55 3.39
N GLU A 124 10.74 16.80 3.78
CA GLU A 124 10.00 15.93 4.69
C GLU A 124 9.85 14.53 4.07
N PHE A 125 9.45 14.45 2.79
CA PHE A 125 9.30 13.16 2.13
C PHE A 125 10.64 12.37 2.09
N VAL A 126 11.71 13.03 1.65
CA VAL A 126 13.04 12.43 1.49
C VAL A 126 13.68 12.10 2.84
N GLY A 127 13.40 12.89 3.89
CA GLY A 127 13.94 12.71 5.23
C GLY A 127 13.46 11.45 5.95
N GLU A 128 12.29 10.94 5.58
CA GLU A 128 11.76 9.68 6.12
C GLU A 128 12.18 8.49 5.24
N LEU A 129 12.61 7.39 5.87
CA LEU A 129 13.09 6.18 5.19
C LEU A 129 12.08 5.04 5.16
N ASP A 130 10.90 5.23 5.74
CA ASP A 130 9.88 4.21 5.84
C ASP A 130 9.19 3.96 4.49
N HIS A 131 9.12 2.71 4.10
CA HIS A 131 8.41 2.28 2.89
C HIS A 131 7.73 0.94 3.16
N SER A 132 6.64 0.69 2.44
CA SER A 132 5.90 -0.57 2.54
C SER A 132 6.04 -1.41 1.27
N LEU A 133 6.21 -2.71 1.43
CA LEU A 133 6.20 -3.71 0.35
C LEU A 133 4.94 -4.56 0.48
N ALA A 134 3.98 -4.36 -0.41
CA ALA A 134 2.70 -5.09 -0.39
C ALA A 134 2.70 -6.25 -1.37
N PHE A 135 2.77 -7.49 -0.86
CA PHE A 135 2.71 -8.70 -1.67
C PHE A 135 1.26 -9.08 -1.94
N VAL A 136 0.85 -8.98 -3.20
CA VAL A 136 -0.53 -9.14 -3.67
C VAL A 136 -0.59 -10.22 -4.76
N GLY A 137 -1.62 -11.05 -4.78
CA GLY A 137 -1.75 -12.12 -5.78
C GLY A 137 -2.69 -13.24 -5.34
N ALA A 138 -3.00 -14.14 -6.28
CA ALA A 138 -3.94 -15.23 -6.06
C ALA A 138 -3.54 -16.14 -4.89
N VAL A 139 -4.50 -16.86 -4.34
CA VAL A 139 -4.22 -17.88 -3.32
C VAL A 139 -3.44 -19.05 -3.91
N GLY A 140 -2.43 -19.53 -3.16
CA GLY A 140 -1.57 -20.63 -3.60
C GLY A 140 -0.50 -20.24 -4.62
N VAL A 141 -0.40 -18.96 -5.01
CA VAL A 141 0.63 -18.49 -5.96
C VAL A 141 2.05 -18.62 -5.39
N GLY A 142 2.21 -18.45 -4.07
CA GLY A 142 3.50 -18.54 -3.37
C GLY A 142 3.93 -17.29 -2.60
N LYS A 143 3.05 -16.30 -2.40
CA LYS A 143 3.36 -15.01 -1.73
C LYS A 143 4.13 -15.16 -0.42
N THR A 144 3.53 -15.86 0.56
CA THR A 144 4.09 -16.04 1.89
C THR A 144 5.44 -16.75 1.86
N THR A 145 5.62 -17.73 0.95
CA THR A 145 6.91 -18.39 0.72
C THR A 145 7.94 -17.43 0.15
N ALA A 146 7.57 -16.68 -0.90
CA ALA A 146 8.46 -15.75 -1.56
C ALA A 146 8.90 -14.64 -0.61
N LEU A 147 7.95 -14.00 0.07
CA LEU A 147 8.19 -13.00 1.09
C LEU A 147 9.15 -13.52 2.16
N SER A 148 8.91 -14.71 2.72
CA SER A 148 9.75 -15.27 3.79
C SER A 148 11.19 -15.51 3.33
N LEU A 149 11.39 -16.02 2.11
CA LEU A 149 12.72 -16.28 1.56
C LEU A 149 13.45 -14.98 1.16
N LEU A 150 12.74 -14.02 0.58
CA LEU A 150 13.31 -12.73 0.16
C LEU A 150 13.75 -11.88 1.35
N THR A 151 13.09 -12.03 2.50
CA THR A 151 13.31 -11.23 3.72
C THR A 151 14.14 -11.93 4.79
N ASP A 152 14.65 -13.13 4.51
CA ASP A 152 15.37 -14.02 5.45
C ASP A 152 14.54 -14.48 6.68
N LEU A 153 13.22 -14.33 6.63
CA LEU A 153 12.29 -14.82 7.66
C LEU A 153 12.02 -16.32 7.50
N THR A 154 13.05 -17.12 7.75
CA THR A 154 13.00 -18.59 7.66
C THR A 154 13.45 -19.26 8.96
N ILE A 155 12.90 -20.45 9.22
CA ILE A 155 13.31 -21.35 10.30
C ILE A 155 13.87 -22.64 9.71
N VAL A 156 14.76 -23.31 10.45
CA VAL A 156 15.25 -24.64 10.06
C VAL A 156 14.13 -25.67 10.25
N GLY A 157 13.66 -26.23 9.14
CA GLY A 157 12.64 -27.27 9.12
C GLY A 157 13.15 -28.62 9.63
N LYS A 158 12.23 -29.58 9.84
CA LYS A 158 12.56 -30.92 10.36
C LYS A 158 13.54 -31.71 9.48
N THR A 159 13.57 -31.41 8.19
CA THR A 159 14.46 -32.03 7.18
C THR A 159 15.77 -31.26 6.98
N GLY A 160 16.03 -30.23 7.79
CA GLY A 160 17.19 -29.33 7.65
C GLY A 160 17.04 -28.27 6.56
N GLN A 161 15.95 -28.31 5.77
CA GLN A 161 15.67 -27.32 4.73
C GLN A 161 15.06 -26.04 5.33
N PRO A 162 15.34 -24.85 4.77
CA PRO A 162 14.70 -23.61 5.18
C PRO A 162 13.18 -23.69 5.00
N GLN A 163 12.44 -23.32 6.04
CA GLN A 163 10.99 -23.27 6.03
C GLN A 163 10.53 -21.83 6.32
N PRO A 164 9.50 -21.31 5.65
CA PRO A 164 8.90 -20.02 5.97
C PRO A 164 8.50 -19.91 7.45
N VAL A 165 8.79 -18.77 8.09
CA VAL A 165 8.32 -18.46 9.46
C VAL A 165 6.79 -18.44 9.50
N PHE A 166 6.18 -17.88 8.46
CA PHE A 166 4.73 -17.78 8.35
C PHE A 166 4.14 -19.06 7.72
N PRO A 167 2.93 -19.49 8.13
CA PRO A 167 2.29 -20.68 7.57
C PRO A 167 2.11 -20.59 6.05
N ALA A 168 2.89 -21.34 5.28
CA ALA A 168 2.90 -21.28 3.81
C ALA A 168 2.47 -22.58 3.11
N THR A 169 2.02 -23.61 3.86
CA THR A 169 1.56 -24.88 3.28
C THR A 169 0.37 -24.68 2.34
N GLY A 170 0.27 -25.48 1.26
CA GLY A 170 -0.70 -25.33 0.16
C GLY A 170 -2.19 -25.46 0.50
N GLY A 171 -2.56 -25.43 1.77
CA GLY A 171 -3.92 -25.60 2.29
C GLY A 171 -4.56 -24.32 2.79
N ARG A 172 -4.35 -23.18 2.10
CA ARG A 172 -5.06 -21.92 2.40
C ARG A 172 -4.88 -21.53 3.88
N THR A 173 -3.77 -20.91 4.22
CA THR A 173 -3.33 -20.78 5.62
C THR A 173 -3.61 -19.43 6.26
N THR A 174 -3.66 -18.36 5.48
CA THR A 174 -3.70 -16.98 5.98
C THR A 174 -5.14 -16.49 6.15
N THR A 175 -5.58 -16.31 7.40
CA THR A 175 -6.93 -15.81 7.77
C THR A 175 -7.06 -14.28 7.71
N SER A 176 -5.95 -13.56 7.83
CA SER A 176 -5.84 -12.10 8.03
C SER A 176 -4.67 -11.52 7.24
N GLU A 177 -4.69 -10.22 6.95
CA GLU A 177 -3.47 -9.52 6.50
C GLU A 177 -2.37 -9.65 7.57
N VAL A 178 -1.12 -9.85 7.15
CA VAL A 178 0.04 -9.88 8.04
C VAL A 178 0.98 -8.75 7.66
N GLN A 179 1.29 -7.85 8.60
CA GLN A 179 2.29 -6.80 8.44
C GLN A 179 3.51 -7.14 9.28
N ILE A 180 4.71 -6.93 8.75
CA ILE A 180 5.97 -7.21 9.43
C ILE A 180 6.74 -5.90 9.55
N ARG A 181 7.08 -5.53 10.78
CA ARG A 181 7.76 -4.27 11.12
C ARG A 181 8.98 -4.53 11.98
N LYS A 182 9.99 -3.68 11.85
CA LYS A 182 11.16 -3.75 12.73
C LYS A 182 10.82 -3.16 14.11
N ALA A 183 11.28 -3.81 15.18
CA ALA A 183 11.17 -3.32 16.55
C ALA A 183 12.30 -3.90 17.41
N PRO A 184 12.59 -3.33 18.60
CA PRO A 184 13.69 -3.82 19.45
C PRO A 184 13.57 -5.28 19.89
N ALA A 185 12.34 -5.82 19.96
CA ALA A 185 12.05 -7.17 20.41
C ALA A 185 11.08 -7.89 19.47
N TYR A 186 11.04 -9.22 19.57
CA TYR A 186 10.02 -10.01 18.90
C TYR A 186 8.66 -9.77 19.55
N GLY A 187 7.63 -9.57 18.72
CA GLY A 187 6.27 -9.35 19.18
C GLY A 187 5.23 -9.63 18.13
N ILE A 188 3.98 -9.78 18.57
CA ILE A 188 2.80 -9.96 17.72
C ILE A 188 1.72 -9.04 18.27
N ALA A 189 1.15 -8.18 17.44
CA ALA A 189 -0.09 -7.47 17.73
C ALA A 189 -1.21 -7.99 16.83
N VAL A 190 -2.41 -8.08 17.35
CA VAL A 190 -3.59 -8.59 16.65
C VAL A 190 -4.69 -7.55 16.74
N GLU A 191 -5.21 -7.17 15.58
CA GLU A 191 -6.46 -6.43 15.45
C GLU A 191 -7.58 -7.48 15.34
N PRO A 192 -8.39 -7.68 16.40
CA PRO A 192 -9.43 -8.71 16.39
C PRO A 192 -10.65 -8.27 15.58
N MET A 193 -11.34 -9.22 14.94
CA MET A 193 -12.69 -9.00 14.42
C MET A 193 -13.66 -8.68 15.57
N SER A 194 -14.66 -7.83 15.31
CA SER A 194 -15.72 -7.55 16.28
C SER A 194 -16.56 -8.80 16.56
N SER A 195 -17.17 -8.89 17.75
CA SER A 195 -18.06 -10.00 18.10
C SER A 195 -19.23 -10.15 17.13
N ASP A 196 -19.76 -9.03 16.63
CA ASP A 196 -20.84 -9.02 15.64
C ASP A 196 -20.38 -9.64 14.32
N GLU A 197 -19.16 -9.30 13.86
CA GLU A 197 -18.58 -9.87 12.65
C GLU A 197 -18.34 -11.37 12.80
N VAL A 198 -17.83 -11.81 13.96
CA VAL A 198 -17.69 -13.24 14.26
C VAL A 198 -19.04 -13.95 14.25
N ARG A 199 -20.08 -13.36 14.85
CA ARG A 199 -21.44 -13.94 14.83
C ARG A 199 -21.97 -14.07 13.40
N LEU A 200 -21.78 -13.06 12.55
CA LEU A 200 -22.18 -13.13 11.14
C LEU A 200 -21.46 -14.26 10.38
N LEU A 201 -20.17 -14.47 10.65
CA LEU A 201 -19.43 -15.62 10.09
C LEU A 201 -20.00 -16.96 10.54
N LEU A 202 -20.45 -17.06 11.79
CA LEU A 202 -21.08 -18.29 12.31
C LEU A 202 -22.41 -18.58 11.64
N VAL A 203 -23.28 -17.57 11.51
CA VAL A 203 -24.57 -17.70 10.80
C VAL A 203 -24.32 -18.24 9.39
N GLU A 204 -23.37 -17.65 8.66
CA GLU A 204 -23.01 -18.09 7.30
C GLU A 204 -22.45 -19.52 7.26
N MET A 205 -21.61 -19.90 8.23
CA MET A 205 -21.09 -21.26 8.33
C MET A 205 -22.20 -22.28 8.60
N VAL A 206 -23.09 -22.00 9.56
CA VAL A 206 -24.19 -22.90 9.95
C VAL A 206 -25.19 -23.05 8.82
N GLN A 207 -25.60 -21.94 8.20
CA GLN A 207 -26.50 -21.94 7.05
C GLN A 207 -25.93 -22.76 5.90
N ALA A 208 -24.65 -22.57 5.58
CA ALA A 208 -24.00 -23.32 4.51
C ALA A 208 -23.94 -24.83 4.75
N ILE A 209 -23.78 -25.24 6.02
CA ILE A 209 -23.79 -26.65 6.41
C ILE A 209 -25.21 -27.24 6.33
N ALA A 210 -26.21 -26.48 6.76
CA ALA A 210 -27.62 -26.88 6.71
C ALA A 210 -28.13 -27.03 5.27
N GLU A 211 -27.77 -26.09 4.39
CA GLU A 211 -28.25 -26.05 3.00
C GLU A 211 -27.32 -26.79 2.01
N GLY A 212 -26.11 -27.14 2.44
CA GLY A 212 -25.08 -27.76 1.60
C GLY A 212 -24.53 -26.84 0.51
N LYS A 213 -24.63 -25.52 0.67
CA LYS A 213 -24.25 -24.51 -0.33
C LYS A 213 -23.59 -23.30 0.31
N GLY A 214 -22.53 -22.79 -0.32
CA GLY A 214 -21.85 -21.57 0.14
C GLY A 214 -20.99 -21.76 1.39
N GLY A 215 -20.85 -20.71 2.18
CA GLY A 215 -20.14 -20.71 3.46
C GLY A 215 -18.89 -19.81 3.48
N VAL A 216 -18.34 -19.70 4.69
CA VAL A 216 -17.10 -18.95 4.96
C VAL A 216 -15.88 -19.59 4.29
N SER A 217 -14.80 -18.83 4.16
CA SER A 217 -13.54 -19.37 3.63
C SER A 217 -13.05 -20.55 4.46
N SER A 218 -12.36 -21.50 3.81
CA SER A 218 -11.82 -22.70 4.47
C SER A 218 -10.92 -22.37 5.67
N GLU A 219 -10.27 -21.22 5.64
CA GLU A 219 -9.39 -20.69 6.67
C GLU A 219 -10.19 -20.28 7.90
N LEU A 220 -11.30 -19.56 7.69
CA LEU A 220 -12.21 -19.13 8.75
C LEU A 220 -13.01 -20.31 9.31
N ASP A 221 -13.53 -21.22 8.47
CA ASP A 221 -14.21 -22.46 8.93
C ASP A 221 -13.28 -23.27 9.85
N ARG A 222 -12.02 -23.48 9.45
CA ARG A 222 -11.03 -24.16 10.27
C ARG A 222 -10.77 -23.43 11.59
N ALA A 223 -10.61 -22.11 11.57
CA ALA A 223 -10.36 -21.33 12.76
C ALA A 223 -11.55 -21.35 13.73
N ILE A 224 -12.77 -21.14 13.23
CA ILE A 224 -14.02 -21.23 13.99
C ILE A 224 -14.17 -22.61 14.65
N ARG A 225 -13.96 -23.68 13.88
CA ARG A 225 -14.05 -25.06 14.40
C ARG A 225 -13.00 -25.36 15.45
N ASN A 226 -11.79 -24.81 15.32
CA ASN A 226 -10.77 -24.96 16.34
C ASN A 226 -11.09 -24.16 17.61
N MET A 227 -11.68 -22.97 17.48
CA MET A 227 -12.08 -22.15 18.63
C MET A 227 -13.26 -22.74 19.40
N SER A 228 -14.19 -23.40 18.70
CA SER A 228 -15.41 -24.02 19.27
C SER A 228 -15.25 -25.51 19.61
N ASP A 229 -14.09 -26.10 19.32
CA ASP A 229 -13.80 -27.54 19.46
C ASP A 229 -14.75 -28.46 18.67
N LEU A 230 -15.10 -28.05 17.45
CA LEU A 230 -16.03 -28.73 16.53
C LEU A 230 -15.32 -29.23 15.26
N LYS A 231 -14.14 -29.83 15.45
CA LYS A 231 -13.33 -30.37 14.35
C LYS A 231 -14.03 -31.56 13.69
N LYS A 232 -14.01 -31.58 12.36
CA LYS A 232 -14.44 -32.76 11.60
C LYS A 232 -13.53 -33.94 11.94
N SER A 233 -14.11 -35.10 12.16
CA SER A 233 -13.37 -36.35 12.42
C SER A 233 -13.64 -37.35 11.30
N ARG A 234 -12.69 -38.28 11.07
CA ARG A 234 -12.91 -39.37 10.11
C ARG A 234 -13.86 -40.38 10.72
N ASP A 235 -14.81 -40.87 9.93
CA ASP A 235 -15.63 -41.99 10.34
C ASP A 235 -14.74 -43.25 10.47
N PRO A 236 -14.67 -43.90 11.64
CA PRO A 236 -13.92 -45.15 11.79
C PRO A 236 -14.41 -46.28 10.86
N LYS A 237 -15.65 -46.21 10.38
CA LYS A 237 -16.29 -47.22 9.52
C LYS A 237 -16.18 -46.92 8.03
N ASP A 238 -15.96 -45.65 7.66
CA ASP A 238 -15.70 -45.24 6.28
C ASP A 238 -14.62 -44.16 6.24
N ILE A 239 -13.42 -44.54 5.79
CA ILE A 239 -12.26 -43.65 5.69
C ILE A 239 -12.53 -42.45 4.75
N LYS A 240 -13.52 -42.55 3.84
CA LYS A 240 -13.92 -41.46 2.96
C LYS A 240 -14.98 -40.54 3.55
N ALA A 241 -15.67 -40.96 4.62
CA ALA A 241 -16.67 -40.15 5.30
C ALA A 241 -16.05 -39.31 6.42
N LEU A 242 -16.54 -38.08 6.56
CA LEU A 242 -16.20 -37.17 7.65
C LEU A 242 -17.46 -36.94 8.49
N LEU A 243 -17.33 -37.17 9.79
CA LEU A 243 -18.32 -36.80 10.79
C LEU A 243 -18.17 -35.30 11.06
N ASP A 244 -19.27 -34.55 10.93
CA ASP A 244 -19.30 -33.09 11.13
C ASP A 244 -20.14 -32.76 12.37
N PRO A 245 -19.52 -32.39 13.50
CA PRO A 245 -20.24 -32.07 14.72
C PRO A 245 -21.31 -31.00 14.57
N VAL A 246 -21.15 -30.07 13.62
CA VAL A 246 -22.14 -29.01 13.37
C VAL A 246 -23.40 -29.59 12.70
N LYS A 247 -23.26 -30.64 11.87
CA LYS A 247 -24.42 -31.36 11.33
C LYS A 247 -25.19 -32.09 12.43
N ASP A 248 -24.47 -32.76 13.33
CA ASP A 248 -25.09 -33.45 14.47
C ASP A 248 -25.85 -32.45 15.37
N MET A 249 -25.28 -31.25 15.57
CA MET A 249 -25.95 -30.16 16.30
C MET A 249 -27.21 -29.67 15.58
N LEU A 250 -27.18 -29.51 14.26
CA LEU A 250 -28.36 -29.14 13.47
C LEU A 250 -29.45 -30.21 13.52
N GLU A 251 -29.08 -31.49 13.44
CA GLU A 251 -30.03 -32.60 13.60
C GLU A 251 -30.67 -32.60 14.99
N ALA A 252 -29.85 -32.42 16.04
CA ALA A 252 -30.33 -32.34 17.43
C ALA A 252 -31.24 -31.12 17.68
N ALA A 253 -30.96 -29.99 17.02
CA ALA A 253 -31.75 -28.76 17.09
C ALA A 253 -32.97 -28.76 16.16
N LEU A 254 -33.32 -29.89 15.54
CA LEU A 254 -34.42 -30.00 14.57
C LEU A 254 -34.30 -29.00 13.41
N GLY A 255 -33.07 -28.68 13.02
CA GLY A 255 -32.75 -27.71 11.97
C GLY A 255 -32.77 -26.24 12.40
N ASN A 256 -32.93 -25.92 13.70
CA ASN A 256 -32.88 -24.54 14.17
C ASN A 256 -31.45 -23.98 14.11
N GLN A 257 -31.18 -23.18 13.08
CA GLN A 257 -29.85 -22.62 12.81
C GLN A 257 -29.42 -21.57 13.86
N ASP A 258 -30.36 -20.83 14.44
CA ASP A 258 -30.07 -19.79 15.42
C ASP A 258 -29.56 -20.40 16.74
N ASP A 259 -30.21 -21.46 17.21
CA ASP A 259 -29.80 -22.19 18.42
C ASP A 259 -28.39 -22.78 18.26
N VAL A 260 -28.11 -23.36 17.08
CA VAL A 260 -26.78 -23.89 16.75
C VAL A 260 -25.74 -22.78 16.69
N THR A 261 -26.09 -21.63 16.09
CA THR A 261 -25.20 -20.47 16.00
C THR A 261 -24.82 -19.95 17.39
N GLU A 262 -25.80 -19.77 18.28
CA GLU A 262 -25.54 -19.30 19.66
C GLU A 262 -24.73 -20.31 20.46
N GLU A 263 -25.00 -21.61 20.32
CA GLU A 263 -24.21 -22.66 20.97
C GLU A 263 -22.74 -22.64 20.49
N ILE A 264 -22.49 -22.51 19.19
CA ILE A 264 -21.13 -22.39 18.65
C ILE A 264 -20.46 -21.10 19.17
N PHE A 265 -21.19 -19.98 19.15
CA PHE A 265 -20.68 -18.69 19.63
C PHE A 265 -20.24 -18.76 21.10
N ASN A 266 -21.05 -19.40 21.96
CA ASN A 266 -20.74 -19.62 23.37
C ASN A 266 -19.50 -20.51 23.53
N ARG A 267 -19.35 -21.58 22.72
CA ARG A 267 -18.17 -22.46 22.74
C ARG A 267 -16.88 -21.77 22.33
N MET A 268 -16.95 -20.74 21.48
CA MET A 268 -15.76 -19.98 21.08
C MET A 268 -15.14 -19.18 22.23
N LYS A 269 -15.90 -18.91 23.31
CA LYS A 269 -15.43 -18.21 24.52
C LYS A 269 -14.74 -16.88 24.22
N LEU A 270 -15.37 -16.04 23.39
CA LEU A 270 -14.79 -14.76 22.95
C LEU A 270 -14.48 -13.81 24.12
N SER A 271 -15.24 -13.87 25.21
CA SER A 271 -15.00 -13.08 26.43
C SER A 271 -13.70 -13.44 27.16
N GLU A 272 -13.14 -14.63 26.93
CA GLU A 272 -11.84 -15.06 27.47
C GLU A 272 -10.68 -14.69 26.51
N ARG A 273 -11.00 -14.29 25.28
CA ARG A 273 -10.07 -14.06 24.17
C ARG A 273 -9.84 -12.57 23.90
N THR A 274 -9.41 -11.86 24.93
CA THR A 274 -9.38 -10.38 24.96
C THR A 274 -8.01 -9.77 24.71
N GLU A 275 -6.95 -10.59 24.60
CA GLU A 275 -5.61 -10.05 24.35
C GLU A 275 -5.46 -9.56 22.91
N THR A 276 -4.64 -8.52 22.74
CA THR A 276 -4.32 -7.91 21.44
C THR A 276 -2.82 -7.86 21.15
N GLN A 277 -1.97 -8.31 22.09
CA GLN A 277 -0.52 -8.30 21.91
C GLN A 277 0.20 -9.42 22.66
N LEU A 278 1.32 -9.87 22.09
CA LEU A 278 2.33 -10.73 22.69
C LEU A 278 3.70 -10.11 22.49
N ILE A 279 4.52 -10.06 23.54
CA ILE A 279 5.92 -9.63 23.45
C ILE A 279 6.77 -10.76 24.03
N MET A 280 7.81 -11.16 23.31
CA MET A 280 8.73 -12.18 23.78
C MET A 280 9.65 -11.60 24.84
N SER A 281 9.78 -12.26 25.98
CA SER A 281 10.77 -11.89 27.00
C SER A 281 12.20 -12.08 26.50
N GLU A 282 13.16 -11.32 27.02
CA GLU A 282 14.58 -11.31 26.58
C GLU A 282 15.34 -12.65 26.78
N THR A 283 14.67 -13.70 27.23
CA THR A 283 15.27 -15.03 27.45
C THR A 283 15.15 -15.89 26.19
N ASN A 284 16.31 -16.16 25.56
CA ASN A 284 16.56 -17.11 24.46
C ASN A 284 15.87 -18.48 24.72
N GLU A 285 15.33 -19.18 23.73
CA GLU A 285 15.96 -19.53 22.45
C GLU A 285 14.94 -19.60 21.29
N ASP A 286 15.34 -19.06 20.13
CA ASP A 286 14.68 -19.09 18.81
C ASP A 286 13.38 -18.23 18.65
N GLY A 287 13.57 -16.91 18.58
CA GLY A 287 12.46 -15.95 18.40
C GLY A 287 11.68 -16.08 17.09
N LEU A 288 12.32 -16.56 16.01
CA LEU A 288 11.64 -16.84 14.74
C LEU A 288 10.72 -18.07 14.86
N ARG A 289 11.16 -19.11 15.58
CA ARG A 289 10.30 -20.26 15.91
C ARG A 289 9.16 -19.85 16.84
N TRP A 290 9.41 -19.02 17.85
CA TRP A 290 8.37 -18.48 18.72
C TRP A 290 7.30 -17.71 17.92
N LEU A 291 7.72 -16.86 16.98
CA LEU A 291 6.80 -16.18 16.06
C LEU A 291 5.99 -17.17 15.23
N SER A 292 6.66 -18.13 14.59
CA SER A 292 6.03 -19.14 13.76
C SER A 292 4.95 -19.91 14.52
N GLU A 293 5.25 -20.36 15.74
CA GLU A 293 4.31 -21.11 16.58
C GLU A 293 3.09 -20.28 16.99
N ASN A 294 3.30 -19.04 17.47
CA ASN A 294 2.21 -18.20 17.96
C ASN A 294 1.33 -17.69 16.82
N ILE A 295 1.91 -17.26 15.69
CA ILE A 295 1.15 -16.84 14.51
C ILE A 295 0.35 -18.02 13.94
N THR A 296 0.94 -19.21 13.89
CA THR A 296 0.21 -20.43 13.50
C THR A 296 -0.99 -20.67 14.43
N LYS A 297 -0.79 -20.62 15.75
CA LYS A 297 -1.88 -20.81 16.71
C LYS A 297 -2.98 -19.75 16.56
N ILE A 298 -2.62 -18.48 16.32
CA ILE A 298 -3.57 -17.39 16.10
C ILE A 298 -4.36 -17.60 14.80
N ASN A 299 -3.67 -17.80 13.66
CA ASN A 299 -4.31 -18.00 12.35
C ASN A 299 -5.20 -19.25 12.31
N PHE A 300 -4.88 -20.28 13.10
CA PHE A 300 -5.70 -21.49 13.17
C PHE A 300 -6.78 -21.42 14.27
N GLY A 301 -6.96 -20.30 14.98
CA GLY A 301 -7.96 -20.19 16.05
C GLY A 301 -7.66 -21.08 17.27
N GLN A 302 -6.43 -21.52 17.42
CA GLN A 302 -5.99 -22.43 18.51
C GLN A 302 -5.42 -21.68 19.71
N HIS A 303 -5.01 -20.41 19.55
CA HIS A 303 -4.49 -19.64 20.67
C HIS A 303 -5.61 -19.27 21.65
N PRO A 304 -5.54 -19.59 22.95
CA PRO A 304 -6.68 -19.44 23.86
C PRO A 304 -7.02 -17.99 24.23
N ARG A 305 -6.10 -17.04 23.99
CA ARG A 305 -6.25 -15.62 24.40
C ARG A 305 -6.61 -14.66 23.28
N PHE A 306 -6.61 -15.10 22.02
CA PHE A 306 -6.91 -14.26 20.85
C PHE A 306 -8.22 -14.69 20.18
N SER A 307 -8.97 -13.70 19.71
CA SER A 307 -10.12 -13.88 18.82
C SER A 307 -9.66 -14.10 17.37
N LEU A 308 -10.61 -14.23 16.43
CA LEU A 308 -10.32 -14.26 15.00
C LEU A 308 -9.63 -12.95 14.57
N PRO A 309 -8.47 -13.00 13.91
CA PRO A 309 -7.75 -11.81 13.51
C PRO A 309 -8.35 -11.17 12.25
N GLN A 310 -8.50 -9.85 12.28
CA GLN A 310 -8.69 -9.03 11.07
C GLN A 310 -7.33 -8.72 10.42
N ARG A 311 -6.36 -8.32 11.25
CA ARG A 311 -4.96 -8.04 10.88
C ARG A 311 -4.02 -8.53 11.97
N VAL A 312 -2.83 -8.99 11.58
CA VAL A 312 -1.74 -9.34 12.49
C VAL A 312 -0.52 -8.50 12.15
N VAL A 313 0.06 -7.82 13.13
CA VAL A 313 1.33 -7.10 13.00
C VAL A 313 2.41 -7.88 13.74
N VAL A 314 3.51 -8.16 13.06
CA VAL A 314 4.63 -8.96 13.54
C VAL A 314 5.83 -8.04 13.70
N PHE A 315 6.37 -8.01 14.89
CA PHE A 315 7.54 -7.21 15.24
C PHE A 315 8.77 -8.10 15.29
N VAL A 316 9.83 -7.68 14.60
CA VAL A 316 11.10 -8.41 14.50
C VAL A 316 12.29 -7.49 14.79
N PRO A 317 13.31 -7.96 15.52
CA PRO A 317 14.56 -7.23 15.66
C PRO A 317 15.21 -6.85 14.32
N PRO A 318 15.82 -5.66 14.17
CA PRO A 318 16.38 -5.20 12.89
C PRO A 318 17.40 -6.14 12.25
N GLY A 319 18.12 -6.95 13.05
CA GLY A 319 19.13 -7.91 12.54
C GLY A 319 18.56 -9.24 12.04
N VAL A 320 17.25 -9.43 12.10
CA VAL A 320 16.57 -10.69 11.74
C VAL A 320 16.08 -10.68 10.30
N VAL A 321 15.64 -9.50 9.84
CA VAL A 321 15.24 -9.29 8.44
C VAL A 321 16.45 -8.93 7.62
N ARG A 322 16.38 -9.26 6.33
CA ARG A 322 17.40 -8.88 5.36
C ARG A 322 17.74 -7.38 5.46
N PRO A 323 19.03 -7.01 5.54
CA PRO A 323 19.43 -5.62 5.59
C PRO A 323 18.91 -4.83 4.38
N SER A 324 18.48 -3.60 4.63
CA SER A 324 18.08 -2.65 3.60
C SER A 324 18.53 -1.24 3.97
N LYS A 325 18.77 -0.41 2.96
CA LYS A 325 18.98 1.03 3.11
C LYS A 325 17.75 1.77 3.64
N TYR A 326 16.57 1.18 3.47
CA TYR A 326 15.27 1.75 3.83
C TYR A 326 14.65 1.02 5.01
N ASP A 327 13.73 1.69 5.70
CA ASP A 327 12.93 1.05 6.74
C ASP A 327 11.69 0.37 6.15
N LEU A 328 11.90 -0.85 5.65
CA LEU A 328 10.88 -1.61 4.95
C LEU A 328 9.91 -2.30 5.92
N SER A 329 8.64 -1.93 5.83
CA SER A 329 7.49 -2.70 6.32
C SER A 329 7.05 -3.67 5.24
N ILE A 330 6.78 -4.91 5.59
CA ILE A 330 6.40 -5.96 4.62
C ILE A 330 4.97 -6.39 4.89
N ILE A 331 4.12 -6.40 3.87
CA ILE A 331 2.69 -6.68 3.99
C ILE A 331 2.37 -7.92 3.15
N ASP A 332 1.99 -9.02 3.79
CA ASP A 332 1.39 -10.20 3.15
C ASP A 332 -0.13 -10.04 3.13
N THR A 333 -0.69 -9.84 1.94
CA THR A 333 -2.13 -9.63 1.79
C THR A 333 -2.89 -10.95 1.73
N LYS A 334 -4.16 -10.93 2.16
CA LYS A 334 -5.09 -12.03 1.85
C LYS A 334 -5.14 -12.23 0.35
N GLY A 335 -4.97 -13.47 -0.11
CA GLY A 335 -4.94 -13.75 -1.54
C GLY A 335 -6.21 -13.31 -2.26
N ILE A 336 -6.02 -12.88 -3.51
CA ILE A 336 -7.13 -12.48 -4.38
C ILE A 336 -7.89 -13.73 -4.79
N HIS A 337 -9.22 -13.64 -4.72
CA HIS A 337 -10.15 -14.65 -5.17
C HIS A 337 -11.32 -13.98 -5.87
N VAL A 338 -11.28 -13.95 -7.21
CA VAL A 338 -12.36 -13.48 -8.09
C VAL A 338 -12.60 -11.97 -8.04
N THR A 339 -12.77 -11.37 -6.86
CA THR A 339 -12.98 -9.93 -6.64
C THR A 339 -11.65 -9.21 -6.45
N THR A 340 -11.31 -8.34 -7.40
CA THR A 340 -10.09 -7.52 -7.40
C THR A 340 -10.32 -6.13 -6.84
N GLU A 341 -11.56 -5.63 -6.91
CA GLU A 341 -11.97 -4.30 -6.44
C GLU A 341 -12.15 -4.24 -4.92
N ARG A 342 -11.06 -4.42 -4.18
CA ARG A 342 -11.11 -4.40 -2.71
C ARG A 342 -10.56 -3.09 -2.15
N ALA A 343 -11.27 -2.51 -1.19
CA ALA A 343 -10.89 -1.27 -0.53
C ALA A 343 -9.51 -1.35 0.15
N ASP A 344 -9.18 -2.50 0.74
CA ASP A 344 -7.88 -2.71 1.40
C ASP A 344 -6.72 -2.74 0.40
N LEU A 345 -6.87 -3.41 -0.75
CA LEU A 345 -5.88 -3.37 -1.83
C LEU A 345 -5.72 -1.97 -2.41
N GLN A 346 -6.83 -1.24 -2.57
CA GLN A 346 -6.81 0.13 -3.06
C GLN A 346 -6.10 1.12 -2.15
N GLN A 347 -6.19 0.94 -0.84
CA GLN A 347 -5.41 1.75 0.10
C GLN A 347 -3.91 1.55 -0.12
N LEU A 348 -3.47 0.31 -0.35
CA LEU A 348 -2.05 -0.01 -0.56
C LEU A 348 -1.49 0.66 -1.82
N TYR A 349 -2.13 0.51 -2.98
CA TYR A 349 -1.59 1.12 -4.20
C TYR A 349 -1.85 2.63 -4.32
N ASN A 350 -2.70 3.23 -3.48
CA ASN A 350 -2.84 4.68 -3.39
C ASN A 350 -1.78 5.32 -2.50
N ASP A 351 -1.20 4.62 -1.52
CA ASP A 351 -0.17 5.14 -0.63
C ASP A 351 1.16 5.43 -1.38
N PRO A 352 1.64 6.69 -1.42
CA PRO A 352 2.85 7.07 -2.16
C PRO A 352 4.13 6.36 -1.69
N ARG A 353 4.15 5.79 -0.48
CA ARG A 353 5.30 5.06 0.07
C ARG A 353 5.20 3.54 -0.04
N THR A 354 4.13 3.03 -0.65
CA THR A 354 3.92 1.60 -0.85
C THR A 354 4.29 1.15 -2.26
N LEU A 355 5.18 0.17 -2.36
CA LEU A 355 5.43 -0.61 -3.58
C LEU A 355 4.54 -1.86 -3.58
N THR A 356 3.64 -1.96 -4.55
CA THR A 356 2.75 -3.11 -4.73
C THR A 356 3.44 -4.18 -5.58
N VAL A 357 3.73 -5.33 -4.98
CA VAL A 357 4.39 -6.48 -5.58
C VAL A 357 3.34 -7.52 -5.99
N LEU A 358 2.99 -7.51 -7.28
CA LEU A 358 2.01 -8.42 -7.88
C LEU A 358 2.64 -9.78 -8.18
N CYS A 359 2.31 -10.78 -7.36
CA CYS A 359 2.85 -12.12 -7.45
C CYS A 359 2.05 -13.00 -8.42
N SER A 360 2.76 -13.69 -9.31
CA SER A 360 2.18 -14.57 -10.34
C SER A 360 2.97 -15.87 -10.47
N THR A 361 2.31 -16.98 -10.80
CA THR A 361 3.03 -18.21 -11.20
C THR A 361 3.65 -18.01 -12.59
N PHE A 362 4.76 -18.70 -12.88
CA PHE A 362 5.46 -18.53 -14.15
C PHE A 362 4.61 -18.81 -15.39
N ASN A 363 3.88 -19.93 -15.41
CA ASN A 363 3.09 -20.32 -16.58
C ASN A 363 1.87 -19.44 -16.86
N ASP A 364 1.41 -18.68 -15.86
CA ASP A 364 0.24 -17.81 -15.95
C ASP A 364 0.62 -16.33 -15.97
N ALA A 365 1.90 -15.95 -15.82
CA ALA A 365 2.31 -14.56 -15.67
C ALA A 365 1.85 -13.68 -16.86
N PRO A 366 1.27 -12.48 -16.61
CA PRO A 366 1.13 -11.78 -15.32
C PRO A 366 -0.02 -12.27 -14.45
N GLY A 367 -0.83 -13.22 -14.91
CA GLY A 367 -1.93 -13.84 -14.18
C GLY A 367 -3.24 -13.08 -14.34
N SER A 368 -4.36 -13.80 -14.37
CA SER A 368 -5.66 -13.17 -14.58
C SER A 368 -6.03 -12.16 -13.49
N ASP A 369 -5.69 -12.46 -12.24
CA ASP A 369 -6.04 -11.61 -11.09
C ASP A 369 -5.17 -10.35 -11.00
N PRO A 370 -3.82 -10.42 -11.09
CA PRO A 370 -3.00 -9.21 -11.19
C PRO A 370 -3.33 -8.34 -12.40
N LEU A 371 -3.60 -8.95 -13.56
CA LEU A 371 -3.96 -8.20 -14.77
C LEU A 371 -5.29 -7.44 -14.60
N LYS A 372 -6.30 -8.07 -13.99
CA LYS A 372 -7.57 -7.41 -13.65
C LYS A 372 -7.37 -6.25 -12.66
N LEU A 373 -6.52 -6.44 -11.64
CA LEU A 373 -6.21 -5.39 -10.68
C LEU A 373 -5.53 -4.18 -11.37
N MET A 374 -4.56 -4.42 -12.26
CA MET A 374 -3.92 -3.34 -13.04
C MET A 374 -4.90 -2.64 -14.00
N LYS A 375 -5.80 -3.39 -14.66
CA LYS A 375 -6.88 -2.80 -15.48
C LYS A 375 -7.77 -1.88 -14.64
N SER A 376 -8.11 -2.30 -13.43
CA SER A 376 -8.87 -1.46 -12.51
C SER A 376 -8.11 -0.19 -12.11
N MET A 377 -6.81 -0.28 -11.81
CA MET A 377 -5.99 0.90 -11.53
C MET A 377 -6.10 1.93 -12.67
N VAL A 378 -6.03 1.48 -13.93
CA VAL A 378 -6.20 2.32 -15.11
C VAL A 378 -7.63 2.89 -15.19
N GLU A 379 -8.67 2.07 -15.03
CA GLU A 379 -10.07 2.52 -15.06
C GLU A 379 -10.39 3.57 -13.99
N LEU A 380 -9.88 3.38 -12.78
CA LEU A 380 -10.04 4.29 -11.64
C LEU A 380 -9.11 5.51 -11.71
N GLY A 381 -8.22 5.56 -12.71
CA GLY A 381 -7.28 6.66 -12.93
C GLY A 381 -6.21 6.76 -11.84
N SER A 382 -5.82 5.65 -11.23
CA SER A 382 -4.69 5.61 -10.30
C SER A 382 -3.37 5.88 -11.04
N ASP A 383 -2.50 6.67 -10.42
CA ASP A 383 -1.15 6.98 -10.91
C ASP A 383 -0.09 5.97 -10.43
N ALA A 384 -0.48 4.88 -9.75
CA ALA A 384 0.47 3.94 -9.16
C ALA A 384 1.42 3.31 -10.19
N ILE A 385 0.90 2.97 -11.38
CA ILE A 385 1.71 2.41 -12.48
C ILE A 385 2.63 3.48 -13.07
N GLU A 386 2.09 4.68 -13.36
CA GLU A 386 2.85 5.80 -13.92
C GLU A 386 4.01 6.23 -13.00
N ARG A 387 3.77 6.20 -11.68
CA ARG A 387 4.77 6.51 -10.64
C ARG A 387 5.61 5.29 -10.23
N GLN A 388 5.59 4.20 -10.97
CA GLN A 388 6.40 2.99 -10.73
C GLN A 388 6.22 2.36 -9.34
N ARG A 389 5.05 2.53 -8.72
CA ARG A 389 4.67 1.94 -7.41
C ARG A 389 4.10 0.53 -7.54
N VAL A 390 4.21 -0.09 -8.72
CA VAL A 390 3.73 -1.43 -9.03
C VAL A 390 4.84 -2.21 -9.73
N MET A 391 5.02 -3.47 -9.34
CA MET A 391 5.90 -4.41 -10.02
C MET A 391 5.27 -5.81 -10.05
N ILE A 392 5.70 -6.64 -10.99
CA ILE A 392 5.32 -8.06 -11.07
C ILE A 392 6.47 -8.91 -10.55
N LEU A 393 6.15 -9.82 -9.63
CA LEU A 393 7.06 -10.85 -9.15
C LEU A 393 6.57 -12.22 -9.66
N VAL A 394 7.25 -12.74 -10.66
CA VAL A 394 6.98 -14.07 -11.20
C VAL A 394 7.68 -15.11 -10.34
N LEU A 395 6.96 -16.18 -10.00
CA LEU A 395 7.42 -17.26 -9.11
C LEU A 395 7.52 -18.60 -9.87
N PRO A 396 8.62 -18.85 -10.61
CA PRO A 396 8.89 -20.14 -11.25
C PRO A 396 9.05 -21.27 -10.24
N ARG A 397 8.60 -22.46 -10.63
CA ARG A 397 8.70 -23.70 -9.84
C ARG A 397 9.52 -24.73 -10.59
N GLY A 398 10.60 -25.19 -9.97
CA GLY A 398 11.45 -26.23 -10.55
C GLY A 398 12.03 -25.79 -11.91
N ASP A 399 11.74 -26.57 -12.94
CA ASP A 399 12.25 -26.43 -14.31
C ASP A 399 11.24 -25.76 -15.28
N GLU A 400 10.21 -25.08 -14.77
CA GLU A 400 9.20 -24.39 -15.60
C GLU A 400 9.81 -23.46 -16.66
N ALA A 401 10.91 -22.78 -16.33
CA ALA A 401 11.62 -21.89 -17.24
C ALA A 401 12.21 -22.62 -18.47
N LEU A 402 12.63 -23.87 -18.32
CA LEU A 402 13.19 -24.68 -19.41
C LEU A 402 12.10 -25.31 -20.30
N LYS A 403 10.84 -25.22 -19.88
CA LYS A 403 9.69 -25.82 -20.57
C LYS A 403 8.86 -24.80 -21.34
N VAL A 404 9.15 -23.51 -21.20
CA VAL A 404 8.51 -22.50 -22.03
C VAL A 404 9.00 -22.66 -23.45
N VAL A 405 8.08 -22.58 -24.40
CA VAL A 405 8.36 -22.68 -25.82
C VAL A 405 8.40 -21.30 -26.46
N ASP A 406 9.24 -21.14 -27.47
CA ASP A 406 9.23 -19.96 -28.33
C ASP A 406 8.14 -20.06 -29.42
N ASP A 407 8.08 -19.06 -30.30
CA ASP A 407 7.10 -19.00 -31.40
C ASP A 407 7.29 -20.14 -32.43
N SER A 408 8.46 -20.80 -32.45
CA SER A 408 8.72 -21.97 -33.29
C SER A 408 8.26 -23.28 -32.65
N GLY A 409 7.89 -23.26 -31.37
CA GLY A 409 7.44 -24.41 -30.60
C GLY A 409 8.56 -25.19 -29.92
N GLU A 410 9.79 -24.71 -29.99
CA GLU A 410 10.95 -25.33 -29.34
C GLU A 410 11.11 -24.83 -27.90
N PRO A 411 11.50 -25.70 -26.94
CA PRO A 411 11.70 -25.31 -25.55
C PRO A 411 12.94 -24.41 -25.39
N ALA A 412 12.95 -23.57 -24.36
CA ALA A 412 14.08 -22.69 -24.07
C ALA A 412 15.38 -23.47 -23.78
N ASP A 413 16.50 -23.03 -24.38
CA ASP A 413 17.82 -23.63 -24.19
C ASP A 413 18.42 -23.34 -22.80
N SER A 414 17.92 -22.31 -22.12
CA SER A 414 18.39 -21.85 -20.81
C SER A 414 17.27 -21.24 -19.97
N VAL A 415 17.50 -21.14 -18.64
CA VAL A 415 16.56 -20.49 -17.71
C VAL A 415 16.41 -19.01 -18.06
N GLU A 416 17.50 -18.35 -18.42
CA GLU A 416 17.55 -16.95 -18.79
C GLU A 416 16.73 -16.67 -20.07
N GLN A 417 16.89 -17.52 -21.09
CA GLN A 417 16.05 -17.44 -22.30
C GLN A 417 14.58 -17.70 -21.96
N GLY A 418 14.29 -18.66 -21.09
CA GLY A 418 12.93 -18.94 -20.66
C GLY A 418 12.28 -17.75 -19.94
N TYR A 419 13.02 -17.05 -19.09
CA TYR A 419 12.59 -15.82 -18.44
C TYR A 419 12.38 -14.68 -19.45
N ALA A 420 13.27 -14.53 -20.44
CA ALA A 420 13.12 -13.52 -21.49
C ALA A 420 11.87 -13.76 -22.36
N LEU A 421 11.60 -15.01 -22.75
CA LEU A 421 10.38 -15.38 -23.48
C LEU A 421 9.12 -15.07 -22.66
N ARG A 422 9.13 -15.41 -21.36
CA ARG A 422 8.00 -15.12 -20.48
C ARG A 422 7.81 -13.62 -20.27
N LEU A 423 8.90 -12.84 -20.17
CA LEU A 423 8.85 -11.39 -20.05
C LEU A 423 8.17 -10.76 -21.27
N ALA A 424 8.54 -11.18 -22.49
CA ALA A 424 7.91 -10.70 -23.72
C ALA A 424 6.40 -11.03 -23.76
N GLN A 425 6.00 -12.22 -23.30
CA GLN A 425 4.58 -12.59 -23.19
C GLN A 425 3.84 -11.74 -22.17
N VAL A 426 4.49 -11.39 -21.05
CA VAL A 426 3.94 -10.47 -20.04
C VAL A 426 3.73 -9.09 -20.64
N ASP A 427 4.75 -8.50 -21.27
CA ASP A 427 4.67 -7.17 -21.88
C ASP A 427 3.58 -7.11 -22.97
N ASN A 428 3.45 -8.14 -23.81
CA ASN A 428 2.37 -8.24 -24.79
C ASN A 428 0.99 -8.27 -24.11
N SER A 429 0.83 -9.05 -23.04
CA SER A 429 -0.43 -9.13 -22.28
C SER A 429 -0.80 -7.79 -21.62
N LEU A 430 0.19 -7.04 -21.13
CA LEU A 430 -0.01 -5.70 -20.57
C LEU A 430 -0.45 -4.70 -21.65
N ALA A 431 0.23 -4.72 -22.81
CA ALA A 431 -0.09 -3.84 -23.93
C ALA A 431 -1.50 -4.10 -24.48
N GLU A 432 -1.89 -5.37 -24.68
CA GLU A 432 -3.25 -5.76 -25.08
C GLU A 432 -4.32 -5.32 -24.06
N ALA A 433 -3.95 -5.28 -22.78
CA ALA A 433 -4.80 -4.83 -21.70
C ALA A 433 -4.91 -3.30 -21.58
N GLY A 434 -4.14 -2.53 -22.37
CA GLY A 434 -4.04 -1.08 -22.22
C GLY A 434 -3.34 -0.65 -20.92
N VAL A 435 -2.54 -1.54 -20.34
CA VAL A 435 -1.73 -1.28 -19.15
C VAL A 435 -0.33 -0.86 -19.59
N GLY A 436 0.19 0.20 -18.97
CA GLY A 436 1.57 0.66 -19.23
C GLY A 436 2.61 -0.40 -18.86
N HIS A 437 3.88 -0.17 -19.22
CA HIS A 437 4.95 -1.08 -18.83
C HIS A 437 5.06 -1.20 -17.30
N VAL A 438 5.15 -2.44 -16.81
CA VAL A 438 5.31 -2.75 -15.39
C VAL A 438 6.58 -3.58 -15.21
N PRO A 439 7.52 -3.16 -14.36
CA PRO A 439 8.73 -3.93 -14.09
C PRO A 439 8.42 -5.35 -13.62
N THR A 440 9.06 -6.34 -14.23
CA THR A 440 8.84 -7.75 -13.94
C THR A 440 10.15 -8.42 -13.48
N VAL A 441 10.10 -9.09 -12.33
CA VAL A 441 11.22 -9.79 -11.70
C VAL A 441 10.87 -11.26 -11.52
N PHE A 442 11.82 -12.16 -11.77
CA PHE A 442 11.66 -13.60 -11.57
C PHE A 442 12.36 -14.02 -10.28
N PHE A 443 11.67 -14.81 -9.46
CA PHE A 443 12.23 -15.38 -8.23
C PHE A 443 11.85 -16.86 -8.08
N ASN A 444 12.85 -17.73 -8.16
CA ASN A 444 12.70 -19.15 -7.93
C ASN A 444 13.20 -19.51 -6.53
N ALA A 445 12.34 -20.13 -5.74
CA ALA A 445 12.64 -20.49 -4.36
C ALA A 445 13.79 -21.51 -4.20
N MET A 446 14.19 -22.20 -5.28
CA MET A 446 15.11 -23.33 -5.24
C MET A 446 16.53 -23.04 -5.74
N ASP A 447 16.78 -21.90 -6.39
CA ASP A 447 18.05 -21.63 -7.09
C ASP A 447 18.94 -20.58 -6.41
N GLY A 448 18.56 -20.11 -5.22
CA GLY A 448 19.32 -19.10 -4.48
C GLY A 448 19.20 -17.67 -5.03
N SER A 449 18.29 -17.41 -5.99
CA SER A 449 18.05 -16.08 -6.59
C SER A 449 17.49 -15.03 -5.63
N ALA A 450 17.25 -15.36 -4.35
CA ALA A 450 16.66 -14.46 -3.36
C ALA A 450 17.44 -13.14 -3.20
N GLN A 451 18.78 -13.18 -3.26
CA GLN A 451 19.60 -11.96 -3.18
C GLN A 451 19.41 -11.03 -4.37
N TYR A 452 19.42 -11.59 -5.57
CA TYR A 452 19.18 -10.83 -6.79
C TYR A 452 17.78 -10.21 -6.80
N ALA A 453 16.75 -11.03 -6.56
CA ALA A 453 15.36 -10.56 -6.55
C ALA A 453 15.11 -9.49 -5.45
N TRP A 454 15.73 -9.63 -4.27
CA TRP A 454 15.65 -8.61 -3.24
C TRP A 454 16.32 -7.29 -3.64
N GLN A 455 17.48 -7.34 -4.30
CA GLN A 455 18.17 -6.15 -4.79
C GLN A 455 17.33 -5.42 -5.86
N GLU A 456 16.65 -6.16 -6.73
CA GLU A 456 15.71 -5.57 -7.69
C GLU A 456 14.55 -4.87 -6.99
N ILE A 457 13.93 -5.51 -5.98
CA ILE A 457 12.83 -4.92 -5.20
C ILE A 457 13.30 -3.66 -4.44
N GLU A 458 14.44 -3.73 -3.75
CA GLU A 458 15.02 -2.58 -3.06
C GLU A 458 15.39 -1.46 -4.03
N GLY A 459 15.89 -1.80 -5.22
CA GLY A 459 16.17 -0.87 -6.31
C GLY A 459 14.92 -0.13 -6.77
N ARG A 460 13.75 -0.79 -6.79
CA ARG A 460 12.46 -0.11 -7.09
C ARG A 460 12.06 0.87 -6.00
N VAL A 461 12.23 0.53 -4.73
CA VAL A 461 12.03 1.50 -3.64
C VAL A 461 13.00 2.68 -3.78
N GLY A 462 14.25 2.41 -4.17
CA GLY A 462 15.23 3.45 -4.48
C GLY A 462 14.82 4.35 -5.64
N ALA A 463 14.25 3.81 -6.72
CA ALA A 463 13.76 4.59 -7.85
C ALA A 463 12.58 5.50 -7.46
N LEU A 464 11.65 5.00 -6.63
CA LEU A 464 10.55 5.80 -6.08
C LEU A 464 11.07 7.02 -5.30
N ARG A 465 12.12 6.82 -4.50
CA ARG A 465 12.76 7.89 -3.74
C ARG A 465 13.58 8.82 -4.62
N ALA A 466 14.32 8.28 -5.59
CA ALA A 466 15.17 9.06 -6.49
C ALA A 466 14.35 10.14 -7.20
N HIS A 467 13.12 9.83 -7.63
CA HIS A 467 12.21 10.82 -8.21
C HIS A 467 11.91 12.01 -7.26
N GLN A 468 11.78 11.75 -5.96
CA GLN A 468 11.53 12.78 -4.95
C GLN A 468 12.80 13.56 -4.60
N VAL A 469 13.96 12.90 -4.64
CA VAL A 469 15.28 13.57 -4.52
C VAL A 469 15.52 14.49 -5.71
N GLU A 470 15.21 14.05 -6.94
CA GLU A 470 15.29 14.89 -8.14
C GLU A 470 14.35 16.10 -8.02
N ARG A 471 13.11 15.91 -7.54
CA ARG A 471 12.19 17.01 -7.25
C ARG A 471 12.78 17.99 -6.24
N LEU A 472 13.34 17.50 -5.13
CA LEU A 472 14.01 18.32 -4.12
C LEU A 472 15.16 19.15 -4.71
N GLN A 473 16.05 18.51 -5.48
CA GLN A 473 17.21 19.15 -6.10
C GLN A 473 16.81 20.21 -7.14
N ARG A 474 15.72 20.00 -7.88
CA ARG A 474 15.17 21.05 -8.76
C ARG A 474 14.78 22.29 -7.96
N PHE A 475 14.10 22.14 -6.83
CA PHE A 475 13.74 23.30 -6.01
C PHE A 475 14.94 23.95 -5.32
N VAL A 476 15.99 23.19 -5.00
CA VAL A 476 17.28 23.76 -4.58
C VAL A 476 17.85 24.65 -5.69
N ALA A 477 17.89 24.17 -6.93
CA ALA A 477 18.37 24.96 -8.07
C ALA A 477 17.51 26.22 -8.30
N LEU A 478 16.18 26.08 -8.30
CA LEU A 478 15.26 27.21 -8.45
C LEU A 478 15.42 28.25 -7.34
N SER A 479 15.72 27.84 -6.11
CA SER A 479 16.02 28.76 -5.01
C SER A 479 17.29 29.57 -5.27
N HIS A 480 18.32 28.95 -5.85
CA HIS A 480 19.57 29.64 -6.20
C HIS A 480 19.37 30.61 -7.34
N ASP A 481 18.61 30.23 -8.37
CA ASP A 481 18.28 31.10 -9.49
C ASP A 481 17.48 32.33 -9.02
N LEU A 482 16.45 32.11 -8.19
CA LEU A 482 15.65 33.19 -7.62
C LEU A 482 16.48 34.18 -6.79
N VAL A 483 17.48 33.71 -6.04
CA VAL A 483 18.32 34.58 -5.20
C VAL A 483 19.40 35.31 -6.03
N SER A 484 19.91 34.70 -7.09
CA SER A 484 21.08 35.22 -7.82
C SER A 484 20.76 36.00 -9.10
N ASN A 485 19.62 35.75 -9.73
CA ASN A 485 19.27 36.28 -11.05
C ASN A 485 17.89 36.94 -11.10
N ALA A 486 17.40 37.44 -9.97
CA ALA A 486 16.03 37.95 -9.83
C ALA A 486 15.75 39.19 -10.71
N ASP A 487 15.26 38.99 -11.93
CA ASP A 487 14.62 40.05 -12.72
C ASP A 487 13.13 40.08 -12.37
N ALA A 488 12.81 40.77 -11.28
CA ALA A 488 11.44 40.84 -10.73
C ALA A 488 10.42 41.31 -11.78
N ALA A 489 10.79 42.25 -12.65
CA ALA A 489 9.91 42.77 -13.70
C ALA A 489 9.60 41.70 -14.76
N ARG A 490 10.62 40.95 -15.20
CA ARG A 490 10.45 39.87 -16.18
C ARG A 490 9.69 38.68 -15.61
N ILE A 491 9.97 38.30 -14.37
CA ILE A 491 9.22 37.25 -13.64
C ILE A 491 7.75 37.66 -13.52
N GLN A 492 7.47 38.90 -13.14
CA GLN A 492 6.11 39.41 -13.01
C GLN A 492 5.36 39.40 -14.35
N GLN A 493 6.00 39.80 -15.45
CA GLN A 493 5.39 39.73 -16.79
C GLN A 493 5.04 38.28 -17.18
N ALA A 494 5.94 37.33 -16.91
CA ALA A 494 5.68 35.92 -17.18
C ALA A 494 4.50 35.39 -16.36
N ARG A 495 4.42 35.75 -15.08
CA ARG A 495 3.31 35.37 -14.19
C ARG A 495 1.97 35.91 -14.64
N VAL A 496 1.89 37.18 -15.04
CA VAL A 496 0.64 37.76 -15.58
C VAL A 496 0.16 36.98 -16.81
N ALA A 497 1.07 36.56 -17.69
CA ALA A 497 0.70 35.75 -18.85
C ALA A 497 0.25 34.33 -18.47
N ILE A 498 0.89 33.70 -17.48
CA ILE A 498 0.48 32.38 -16.96
C ILE A 498 -0.89 32.47 -16.31
N GLU A 499 -1.12 33.46 -15.45
CA GLU A 499 -2.42 33.67 -14.79
C GLU A 499 -3.53 33.86 -15.83
N ALA A 500 -3.30 34.69 -16.86
CA ALA A 500 -4.29 34.91 -17.91
C ALA A 500 -4.64 33.62 -18.67
N GLU A 501 -3.65 32.78 -18.99
CA GLU A 501 -3.88 31.51 -19.67
C GLU A 501 -4.59 30.51 -18.75
N VAL A 502 -4.21 30.43 -17.48
CA VAL A 502 -4.87 29.58 -16.48
C VAL A 502 -6.32 30.01 -16.27
N GLN A 503 -6.60 31.31 -16.13
CA GLN A 503 -7.97 31.83 -16.04
C GLN A 503 -8.79 31.46 -17.28
N SER A 504 -8.20 31.55 -18.47
CA SER A 504 -8.82 31.12 -19.73
C SER A 504 -9.11 29.61 -19.74
N ALA A 505 -8.16 28.79 -19.31
CA ALA A 505 -8.31 27.34 -19.21
C ALA A 505 -9.40 26.95 -18.21
N VAL A 506 -9.37 27.52 -17.00
CA VAL A 506 -10.36 27.27 -15.93
C VAL A 506 -11.76 27.66 -16.38
N LYS A 507 -11.92 28.79 -17.08
CA LYS A 507 -13.20 29.18 -17.68
C LYS A 507 -13.69 28.16 -18.72
N SER A 508 -12.77 27.64 -19.54
CA SER A 508 -13.08 26.68 -20.61
C SER A 508 -13.47 25.30 -20.08
N TYR A 509 -12.88 24.87 -18.96
CA TYR A 509 -13.02 23.52 -18.41
C TYR A 509 -13.77 23.47 -17.07
N ARG A 510 -14.52 24.53 -16.74
CA ARG A 510 -15.30 24.64 -15.50
C ARG A 510 -16.39 23.58 -15.38
N GLN A 511 -17.08 23.30 -16.48
CA GLN A 511 -18.18 22.33 -16.50
C GLN A 511 -17.66 20.98 -16.97
N LEU A 512 -17.66 20.00 -16.06
CA LEU A 512 -17.41 18.61 -16.43
C LEU A 512 -18.46 18.14 -17.45
N PRO A 513 -18.07 17.31 -18.44
CA PRO A 513 -19.03 16.64 -19.32
C PRO A 513 -20.10 15.90 -18.51
N LYS A 514 -21.25 15.59 -19.11
CA LYS A 514 -22.26 14.74 -18.46
C LYS A 514 -21.71 13.34 -18.18
N SER A 515 -22.34 12.63 -17.24
CA SER A 515 -22.01 11.23 -16.96
C SER A 515 -21.99 10.39 -18.23
N VAL A 516 -20.93 9.59 -18.39
CA VAL A 516 -20.70 8.71 -19.53
C VAL A 516 -20.82 7.23 -19.15
N ARG A 517 -20.76 6.91 -17.85
CA ARG A 517 -20.95 5.56 -17.31
C ARG A 517 -21.88 5.61 -16.09
N PRO A 518 -22.87 4.70 -16.00
CA PRO A 518 -23.69 4.58 -14.80
C PRO A 518 -22.86 4.27 -13.55
N SER A 519 -23.20 4.88 -12.41
CA SER A 519 -22.50 4.71 -11.13
C SER A 519 -22.46 3.26 -10.63
N HIS A 520 -23.45 2.45 -10.97
CA HIS A 520 -23.57 1.06 -10.55
C HIS A 520 -22.87 0.06 -11.49
N GLN A 521 -22.32 0.52 -12.62
CA GLN A 521 -21.76 -0.38 -13.64
C GLN A 521 -20.62 -1.26 -13.08
N THR A 522 -19.73 -0.70 -12.26
CA THR A 522 -18.67 -1.48 -11.58
C THR A 522 -19.25 -2.55 -10.65
N LEU A 523 -20.33 -2.23 -9.91
CA LEU A 523 -21.02 -3.21 -9.07
C LEU A 523 -21.57 -4.38 -9.92
N ILE A 524 -22.19 -4.09 -11.06
CA ILE A 524 -22.72 -5.12 -11.98
C ILE A 524 -21.62 -6.06 -12.48
N GLU A 525 -20.47 -5.51 -12.88
CA GLU A 525 -19.32 -6.29 -13.34
C GLU A 525 -18.75 -7.19 -12.22
N GLN A 526 -18.68 -6.67 -10.99
CA GLN A 526 -18.24 -7.44 -9.83
C GLN A 526 -19.25 -8.53 -9.44
N ILE A 527 -20.56 -8.31 -9.58
CA ILE A 527 -21.59 -9.33 -9.34
C ILE A 527 -21.46 -10.46 -10.39
N LYS A 528 -21.34 -10.11 -11.67
CA LYS A 528 -21.27 -11.09 -12.76
C LYS A 528 -20.03 -11.98 -12.67
N SER A 529 -18.91 -11.41 -12.23
CA SER A 529 -17.65 -12.15 -12.05
C SER A 529 -17.55 -12.86 -10.70
N GLY A 530 -18.12 -12.28 -9.64
CA GLY A 530 -17.99 -12.69 -8.23
C GLY A 530 -18.45 -14.10 -7.91
N HIS A 531 -17.99 -14.61 -6.75
CA HIS A 531 -18.45 -15.90 -6.25
C HIS A 531 -19.87 -15.78 -5.66
N PRO A 532 -20.81 -16.70 -5.98
CA PRO A 532 -22.19 -16.63 -5.49
C PRO A 532 -22.33 -16.51 -3.97
N SER A 533 -21.48 -17.20 -3.19
CA SER A 533 -21.54 -17.10 -1.73
C SER A 533 -21.08 -15.74 -1.21
N SER A 534 -20.07 -15.12 -1.81
CA SER A 534 -19.60 -13.79 -1.41
C SER A 534 -20.65 -12.71 -1.70
N ILE A 535 -21.36 -12.86 -2.83
CA ILE A 535 -22.46 -11.97 -3.22
C ILE A 535 -23.63 -12.13 -2.24
N ALA A 536 -24.03 -13.36 -1.94
CA ALA A 536 -25.09 -13.65 -0.96
C ALA A 536 -24.73 -13.11 0.44
N ALA A 537 -23.51 -13.36 0.90
CA ALA A 537 -22.98 -12.85 2.15
C ALA A 537 -23.04 -11.32 2.23
N ALA A 538 -22.75 -10.62 1.13
CA ALA A 538 -22.90 -9.18 1.04
C ALA A 538 -24.37 -8.74 1.08
N ILE A 539 -25.27 -9.44 0.38
CA ILE A 539 -26.70 -9.14 0.35
C ILE A 539 -27.33 -9.25 1.75
N THR A 540 -27.09 -10.35 2.46
CA THR A 540 -27.58 -10.55 3.84
C THR A 540 -27.05 -9.47 4.79
N ARG A 541 -25.83 -8.96 4.55
CA ARG A 541 -25.21 -7.86 5.29
C ARG A 541 -25.53 -6.48 4.72
N ARG A 542 -26.56 -6.37 3.87
CA ARG A 542 -26.99 -5.12 3.21
C ARG A 542 -25.84 -4.35 2.55
N GLY A 543 -24.95 -5.09 1.90
CA GLY A 543 -23.79 -4.57 1.17
C GLY A 543 -22.54 -4.31 2.01
N SER A 544 -22.60 -4.46 3.33
CA SER A 544 -21.50 -4.16 4.26
C SER A 544 -20.63 -5.38 4.53
N TRP A 545 -20.07 -5.98 3.46
CA TRP A 545 -19.19 -7.14 3.57
C TRP A 545 -17.79 -6.82 3.06
N LEU A 546 -16.76 -7.01 3.90
CA LEU A 546 -15.38 -6.62 3.59
C LEU A 546 -14.85 -7.25 2.29
N HIS A 547 -15.28 -8.47 1.97
CA HIS A 547 -14.82 -9.19 0.78
C HIS A 547 -15.66 -8.92 -0.49
N PHE A 548 -16.78 -8.22 -0.36
CA PHE A 548 -17.66 -7.84 -1.47
C PHE A 548 -18.49 -6.60 -1.08
N GLU A 549 -17.85 -5.44 -0.98
CA GLU A 549 -18.49 -4.24 -0.42
C GLU A 549 -19.29 -3.48 -1.49
N ILE A 550 -20.62 -3.63 -1.48
CA ILE A 550 -21.51 -3.07 -2.50
C ILE A 550 -21.38 -1.54 -2.56
N HIS A 551 -21.30 -0.87 -1.41
CA HIS A 551 -21.15 0.59 -1.36
C HIS A 551 -19.82 1.05 -1.95
N HIS A 552 -18.76 0.26 -1.79
CA HIS A 552 -17.45 0.53 -2.37
C HIS A 552 -17.51 0.47 -3.90
N PHE A 553 -18.12 -0.57 -4.47
CA PHE A 553 -18.22 -0.72 -5.93
C PHE A 553 -19.01 0.40 -6.60
N VAL A 554 -20.08 0.89 -5.96
CA VAL A 554 -20.83 2.06 -6.46
C VAL A 554 -19.95 3.31 -6.43
N GLY A 555 -19.17 3.51 -5.37
CA GLY A 555 -18.17 4.58 -5.31
C GLY A 555 -17.12 4.46 -6.42
N ALA A 556 -16.58 3.25 -6.62
CA ALA A 556 -15.60 2.96 -7.67
C ALA A 556 -16.16 3.26 -9.07
N GLY A 557 -17.43 2.95 -9.33
CA GLY A 557 -18.12 3.32 -10.57
C GLY A 557 -18.19 4.83 -10.80
N VAL A 558 -18.49 5.61 -9.75
CA VAL A 558 -18.47 7.09 -9.82
C VAL A 558 -17.05 7.62 -10.06
N ARG A 559 -16.02 7.03 -9.42
CA ARG A 559 -14.62 7.39 -9.68
C ARG A 559 -14.22 7.10 -11.13
N ALA A 560 -14.61 5.95 -11.68
CA ALA A 560 -14.33 5.60 -13.07
C ALA A 560 -15.06 6.54 -14.06
N ASP A 561 -16.29 6.98 -13.76
CA ASP A 561 -17.00 7.99 -14.55
C ASP A 561 -16.27 9.35 -14.48
N ALA A 562 -15.90 9.80 -13.28
CA ALA A 562 -15.16 11.04 -13.07
C ALA A 562 -13.80 11.04 -13.80
N ASN A 563 -13.10 9.90 -13.82
CA ASN A 563 -11.87 9.73 -14.58
C ASN A 563 -12.09 9.97 -16.08
N ARG A 564 -13.10 9.34 -16.69
CA ARG A 564 -13.43 9.54 -18.11
C ARG A 564 -13.83 10.97 -18.43
N ARG A 565 -14.55 11.64 -17.53
CA ARG A 565 -15.02 13.03 -17.70
C ARG A 565 -13.91 14.07 -17.60
N SER A 566 -12.87 13.79 -16.80
CA SER A 566 -11.81 14.76 -16.48
C SER A 566 -10.51 14.55 -17.28
N SER A 567 -10.25 13.34 -17.79
CA SER A 567 -8.95 13.00 -18.42
C SER A 567 -8.58 13.92 -19.58
N ASP A 568 -9.52 14.15 -20.52
CA ASP A 568 -9.28 15.04 -21.67
C ASP A 568 -9.06 16.50 -21.25
N TYR A 569 -9.74 16.96 -20.20
CA TYR A 569 -9.56 18.32 -19.68
C TYR A 569 -8.19 18.48 -19.05
N VAL A 570 -7.75 17.53 -18.24
CA VAL A 570 -6.41 17.57 -17.63
C VAL A 570 -5.33 17.54 -18.72
N MET A 571 -5.47 16.66 -19.72
CA MET A 571 -4.54 16.64 -20.86
C MET A 571 -4.46 18.00 -21.58
N LYS A 572 -5.59 18.65 -21.81
CA LYS A 572 -5.64 19.98 -22.46
C LYS A 572 -5.07 21.10 -21.61
N ILE A 573 -5.28 21.07 -20.30
CA ILE A 573 -4.67 22.03 -19.37
C ILE A 573 -3.16 21.83 -19.34
N THR A 574 -2.69 20.59 -19.20
CA THR A 574 -1.26 20.24 -19.26
C THR A 574 -0.61 20.75 -20.54
N GLY A 575 -1.20 20.52 -21.71
CA GLY A 575 -0.64 21.01 -22.97
C GLY A 575 -0.54 22.54 -23.07
N ARG A 576 -1.44 23.28 -22.41
CA ARG A 576 -1.34 24.75 -22.30
C ARG A 576 -0.19 25.17 -21.38
N LEU A 577 -0.02 24.49 -20.25
CA LEU A 577 1.10 24.74 -19.32
C LEU A 577 2.45 24.42 -19.98
N GLU A 578 2.57 23.31 -20.71
CA GLU A 578 3.76 22.95 -21.49
C GLU A 578 4.07 23.97 -22.59
N SER A 579 3.02 24.53 -23.23
CA SER A 579 3.20 25.61 -24.22
C SER A 579 3.76 26.89 -23.59
N LEU A 580 3.34 27.22 -22.35
CA LEU A 580 3.91 28.33 -21.59
C LEU A 580 5.34 28.02 -21.16
N GLN A 581 5.65 26.77 -20.82
CA GLN A 581 6.99 26.34 -20.42
C GLN A 581 7.99 26.58 -21.56
N GLU A 582 7.64 26.21 -22.80
CA GLU A 582 8.50 26.49 -23.96
C GLU A 582 8.62 27.99 -24.24
N LYS A 583 7.53 28.76 -24.08
CA LYS A 583 7.55 30.23 -24.24
C LYS A 583 8.48 30.91 -23.23
N PHE A 584 8.50 30.44 -21.99
CA PHE A 584 9.28 31.04 -20.89
C PHE A 584 10.58 30.30 -20.57
N LYS A 585 11.02 29.38 -21.43
CA LYS A 585 12.29 28.66 -21.34
C LYS A 585 13.52 29.53 -21.00
N PRO A 586 13.62 30.81 -21.44
CA PRO A 586 14.74 31.66 -21.04
C PRO A 586 14.61 32.27 -19.63
N ILE A 587 13.66 31.83 -18.81
CA ILE A 587 13.41 32.21 -17.41
C ILE A 587 13.28 30.92 -16.58
N PRO A 588 14.39 30.35 -16.08
CA PRO A 588 14.42 29.04 -15.42
C PRO A 588 13.41 28.89 -14.27
N GLU A 589 13.23 29.95 -13.48
CA GLU A 589 12.30 30.00 -12.34
C GLU A 589 10.87 29.75 -12.78
N MET A 590 10.49 30.30 -13.94
CA MET A 590 9.14 30.15 -14.50
C MET A 590 8.96 28.79 -15.17
N THR A 591 10.01 28.27 -15.82
CA THR A 591 10.00 26.90 -16.34
C THR A 591 9.81 25.89 -15.21
N GLY A 592 10.58 26.00 -14.12
CA GLY A 592 10.45 25.11 -12.96
C GLY A 592 9.10 25.24 -12.24
N LEU A 593 8.55 26.45 -12.15
CA LEU A 593 7.20 26.68 -11.62
C LEU A 593 6.13 26.02 -12.49
N LEU A 594 6.24 26.10 -13.81
CA LEU A 594 5.28 25.45 -14.73
C LEU A 594 5.39 23.93 -14.70
N GLU A 595 6.60 23.38 -14.60
CA GLU A 595 6.83 21.94 -14.37
C GLU A 595 6.15 21.47 -13.08
N THR A 596 6.32 22.25 -12.01
CA THR A 596 5.67 21.99 -10.71
C THR A 596 4.15 22.02 -10.82
N LEU A 597 3.58 23.03 -11.50
CA LEU A 597 2.14 23.12 -11.72
C LEU A 597 1.58 21.92 -12.49
N VAL A 598 2.35 21.37 -13.44
CA VAL A 598 1.95 20.15 -14.16
C VAL A 598 1.97 18.93 -13.24
N GLU A 599 2.97 18.81 -12.35
CA GLU A 599 3.03 17.75 -11.34
C GLU A 599 1.87 17.87 -10.33
N ASP A 600 1.67 19.07 -9.77
CA ASP A 600 0.61 19.37 -8.81
C ASP A 600 -0.78 19.15 -9.41
N LEU A 601 -0.99 19.49 -10.69
CA LEU A 601 -2.25 19.20 -11.40
C LEU A 601 -2.56 17.70 -11.42
N ARG A 602 -1.55 16.84 -11.54
CA ARG A 602 -1.73 15.38 -11.49
C ARG A 602 -2.10 14.93 -10.08
N ASP A 603 -1.48 15.50 -9.06
CA ASP A 603 -1.76 15.18 -7.65
C ASP A 603 -3.17 15.63 -7.25
N TRP A 604 -3.55 16.86 -7.61
CA TRP A 604 -4.89 17.40 -7.43
C TRP A 604 -5.96 16.58 -8.15
N ARG A 605 -5.65 16.07 -9.35
CA ARG A 605 -6.53 15.12 -10.05
C ARG A 605 -6.67 13.82 -9.25
N GLN A 606 -5.61 13.27 -8.68
CA GLN A 606 -5.71 12.06 -7.85
C GLN A 606 -6.61 12.31 -6.63
N GLU A 607 -6.44 13.44 -5.94
CA GLU A 607 -7.31 13.84 -4.83
C GLU A 607 -8.78 13.95 -5.27
N PHE A 608 -9.05 14.58 -6.42
CA PHE A 608 -10.38 14.66 -7.00
C PHE A 608 -10.99 13.29 -7.27
N LEU A 609 -10.25 12.34 -7.85
CA LEU A 609 -10.73 10.99 -8.15
C LEU A 609 -11.02 10.19 -6.87
N GLN A 610 -10.19 10.34 -5.84
CA GLN A 610 -10.46 9.74 -4.52
C GLN A 610 -11.72 10.37 -3.87
N ARG A 611 -11.90 11.68 -4.00
CA ARG A 611 -13.11 12.37 -3.53
C ARG A 611 -14.36 11.93 -4.30
N ALA A 612 -14.27 11.72 -5.61
CA ALA A 612 -15.36 11.22 -6.44
C ALA A 612 -15.88 9.85 -5.96
N GLN A 613 -14.96 8.95 -5.58
CA GLN A 613 -15.33 7.65 -5.01
C GLN A 613 -16.14 7.81 -3.71
N THR A 614 -15.67 8.69 -2.82
CA THR A 614 -16.33 8.98 -1.54
C THR A 614 -17.69 9.63 -1.75
N ILE A 615 -17.82 10.56 -2.70
CA ILE A 615 -19.09 11.19 -3.09
C ILE A 615 -20.09 10.10 -3.54
N GLY A 616 -19.68 9.20 -4.43
CA GLY A 616 -20.52 8.11 -4.91
C GLY A 616 -21.02 7.22 -3.77
N ARG A 617 -20.08 6.71 -2.96
CA ARG A 617 -20.39 5.85 -1.80
C ARG A 617 -21.38 6.52 -0.85
N ASN A 618 -21.08 7.74 -0.39
CA ASN A 618 -21.87 8.42 0.63
C ASN A 618 -23.22 8.92 0.10
N THR A 619 -23.34 9.18 -1.20
CA THR A 619 -24.59 9.64 -1.79
C THR A 619 -25.57 8.48 -1.99
N PHE A 620 -25.11 7.32 -2.46
CA PHE A 620 -25.98 6.16 -2.68
C PHE A 620 -26.23 5.31 -1.42
N LYS A 621 -25.32 5.33 -0.44
CA LYS A 621 -25.43 4.50 0.77
C LYS A 621 -26.76 4.66 1.53
N PRO A 622 -27.27 5.87 1.83
CA PRO A 622 -28.55 6.01 2.53
C PRO A 622 -29.73 5.39 1.78
N TYR A 623 -29.71 5.44 0.45
CA TYR A 623 -30.76 4.84 -0.39
C TYR A 623 -30.69 3.31 -0.36
N LEU A 624 -29.49 2.74 -0.45
CA LEU A 624 -29.29 1.30 -0.32
C LEU A 624 -29.70 0.81 1.08
N ASP A 625 -29.24 1.47 2.14
CA ASP A 625 -29.48 1.06 3.53
C ASP A 625 -30.96 1.08 3.91
N ALA A 626 -31.73 2.04 3.39
CA ALA A 626 -33.16 2.20 3.65
C ALA A 626 -34.06 1.26 2.83
N SER A 627 -33.54 0.58 1.81
CA SER A 627 -34.33 -0.22 0.86
C SER A 627 -34.51 -1.67 1.32
N ALA A 628 -35.32 -1.88 2.36
CA ALA A 628 -35.55 -3.22 2.93
C ALA A 628 -36.12 -4.22 1.92
N GLU A 629 -37.06 -3.80 1.07
CA GLU A 629 -37.66 -4.65 0.04
C GLU A 629 -36.65 -5.07 -1.03
N PHE A 630 -35.77 -4.15 -1.44
CA PHE A 630 -34.68 -4.46 -2.38
C PHE A 630 -33.79 -5.58 -1.85
N TRP A 631 -33.30 -5.47 -0.62
CA TRP A 631 -32.47 -6.50 0.00
C TRP A 631 -33.23 -7.82 0.16
N SER A 632 -34.47 -7.78 0.62
CA SER A 632 -35.31 -8.97 0.78
C SER A 632 -35.52 -9.70 -0.55
N ASN A 633 -35.69 -8.96 -1.65
CA ASN A 633 -35.87 -9.55 -2.97
C ASN A 633 -34.57 -10.21 -3.48
N LEU A 634 -33.42 -9.56 -3.29
CA LEU A 634 -32.13 -10.14 -3.63
C LEU A 634 -31.81 -11.39 -2.80
N GLU A 635 -32.14 -11.37 -1.51
CA GLU A 635 -31.96 -12.50 -0.60
C GLU A 635 -32.83 -13.69 -1.00
N ALA A 636 -34.09 -13.45 -1.36
CA ALA A 636 -35.03 -14.49 -1.83
C ALA A 636 -34.57 -15.21 -3.11
N ARG A 637 -33.69 -14.59 -3.91
CA ARG A 637 -33.12 -15.22 -5.11
C ARG A 637 -32.07 -16.27 -4.77
N TYR A 638 -31.45 -16.23 -3.59
CA TYR A 638 -30.46 -17.22 -3.19
C TYR A 638 -31.08 -18.62 -3.12
N GLY A 639 -30.35 -19.64 -3.57
CA GLY A 639 -30.86 -21.02 -3.60
C GLY A 639 -31.81 -21.38 -4.75
N GLY A 640 -32.32 -20.41 -5.52
CA GLY A 640 -33.30 -20.60 -6.61
C GLY A 640 -32.82 -21.29 -7.90
N GLY A 641 -31.60 -21.85 -7.94
CA GLY A 641 -31.06 -22.57 -9.09
C GLY A 641 -30.00 -21.82 -9.90
N ARG A 642 -29.71 -22.29 -11.13
CA ARG A 642 -28.70 -21.71 -12.04
C ARG A 642 -29.03 -20.24 -12.39
N GLY A 643 -28.03 -19.46 -12.81
CA GLY A 643 -28.22 -18.05 -13.21
C GLY A 643 -28.21 -17.03 -12.07
N TYR A 644 -27.79 -17.42 -10.86
CA TYR A 644 -27.85 -16.54 -9.69
C TYR A 644 -27.15 -15.19 -9.88
N ARG A 645 -25.96 -15.15 -10.50
CA ARG A 645 -25.20 -13.90 -10.65
C ARG A 645 -25.83 -12.96 -11.65
N GLU A 646 -26.29 -13.53 -12.76
CA GLU A 646 -26.96 -12.84 -13.85
C GLU A 646 -28.27 -12.23 -13.32
N ASP A 647 -29.08 -13.00 -12.62
CA ASP A 647 -30.34 -12.50 -12.05
C ASP A 647 -30.12 -11.41 -11.00
N ILE A 648 -29.15 -11.59 -10.08
CA ILE A 648 -28.81 -10.55 -9.09
C ILE A 648 -28.31 -9.28 -9.79
N ALA A 649 -27.48 -9.41 -10.83
CA ALA A 649 -27.00 -8.27 -11.59
C ALA A 649 -28.16 -7.52 -12.26
N ASP A 650 -29.09 -8.25 -12.89
CA ASP A 650 -30.25 -7.67 -13.57
C ASP A 650 -31.21 -7.00 -12.58
N MET A 651 -31.44 -7.62 -11.41
CA MET A 651 -32.25 -7.03 -10.33
C MET A 651 -31.62 -5.75 -9.77
N VAL A 652 -30.30 -5.74 -9.56
CA VAL A 652 -29.56 -4.55 -9.11
C VAL A 652 -29.62 -3.46 -10.17
N GLN A 653 -29.42 -3.81 -11.44
CA GLN A 653 -29.49 -2.85 -12.55
C GLN A 653 -30.88 -2.23 -12.65
N ALA A 654 -31.94 -3.05 -12.67
CA ALA A 654 -33.32 -2.59 -12.70
C ALA A 654 -33.64 -1.68 -11.51
N TRP A 655 -33.22 -2.05 -10.29
CA TRP A 655 -33.43 -1.20 -9.12
C TRP A 655 -32.76 0.17 -9.27
N PHE A 656 -31.53 0.22 -9.78
CA PHE A 656 -30.87 1.49 -10.05
C PHE A 656 -31.62 2.30 -11.10
N GLU A 657 -31.98 1.70 -12.24
CA GLU A 657 -32.59 2.38 -13.39
C GLU A 657 -34.03 2.83 -13.13
N GLU A 658 -34.84 2.01 -12.47
CA GLU A 658 -36.29 2.22 -12.34
C GLU A 658 -36.69 2.97 -11.06
N THR A 659 -35.84 3.03 -10.04
CA THR A 659 -36.18 3.72 -8.77
C THR A 659 -36.13 5.24 -8.92
N PRO A 660 -37.28 5.97 -8.87
CA PRO A 660 -37.29 7.41 -9.16
C PRO A 660 -36.47 8.25 -8.17
N LYS A 661 -36.43 7.83 -6.90
CA LYS A 661 -35.64 8.51 -5.84
C LYS A 661 -34.14 8.51 -6.12
N LEU A 662 -33.63 7.60 -6.96
CA LEU A 662 -32.22 7.57 -7.34
C LEU A 662 -31.87 8.61 -8.41
N SER A 663 -32.85 9.21 -9.09
CA SER A 663 -32.59 10.38 -9.96
C SER A 663 -32.01 11.53 -9.14
N GLU A 664 -32.60 11.83 -7.99
CA GLU A 664 -32.10 12.87 -7.08
C GLU A 664 -30.68 12.55 -6.58
N ALA A 665 -30.40 11.27 -6.32
CA ALA A 665 -29.06 10.83 -5.93
C ALA A 665 -28.02 11.07 -7.05
N ARG A 666 -28.38 10.81 -8.31
CA ARG A 666 -27.52 11.08 -9.48
C ARG A 666 -27.26 12.57 -9.64
N ASP A 667 -28.29 13.40 -9.56
CA ASP A 667 -28.15 14.86 -9.65
C ASP A 667 -27.25 15.40 -8.52
N LYS A 668 -27.40 14.86 -7.30
CA LYS A 668 -26.51 15.18 -6.16
C LYS A 668 -25.06 14.76 -6.42
N VAL A 669 -24.83 13.60 -7.03
CA VAL A 669 -23.48 13.16 -7.41
C VAL A 669 -22.89 14.13 -8.43
N ASP A 670 -23.62 14.47 -9.48
CA ASP A 670 -23.13 15.39 -10.53
C ASP A 670 -22.80 16.77 -9.98
N ALA A 671 -23.68 17.33 -9.12
CA ALA A 671 -23.42 18.61 -8.46
C ALA A 671 -22.16 18.55 -7.58
N ARG A 672 -22.05 17.53 -6.72
CA ARG A 672 -20.89 17.36 -5.83
C ARG A 672 -19.59 17.09 -6.57
N LEU A 673 -19.64 16.39 -7.72
CA LEU A 673 -18.47 16.19 -8.56
C LEU A 673 -18.03 17.50 -9.22
N ALA A 674 -18.96 18.32 -9.70
CA ALA A 674 -18.64 19.64 -10.24
C ALA A 674 -18.01 20.55 -9.17
N ASP A 675 -18.55 20.54 -7.95
CA ASP A 675 -17.98 21.28 -6.81
C ASP A 675 -16.57 20.77 -6.46
N ALA A 676 -16.39 19.45 -6.36
CA ALA A 676 -15.09 18.85 -6.06
C ALA A 676 -14.05 19.12 -7.15
N TRP A 677 -14.45 19.12 -8.43
CA TRP A 677 -13.56 19.48 -9.55
C TRP A 677 -13.14 20.95 -9.48
N ALA A 678 -14.09 21.84 -9.20
CA ALA A 678 -13.80 23.26 -9.02
C ALA A 678 -12.86 23.48 -7.82
N GLU A 679 -13.17 22.90 -6.67
CA GLU A 679 -12.41 23.06 -5.43
C GLU A 679 -11.00 22.45 -5.52
N LEU A 680 -10.90 21.17 -5.85
CA LEU A 680 -9.65 20.42 -5.71
C LEU A 680 -8.71 20.61 -6.89
N VAL A 681 -9.20 21.04 -8.05
CA VAL A 681 -8.38 21.18 -9.26
C VAL A 681 -8.33 22.61 -9.75
N LEU A 682 -9.48 23.20 -10.12
CA LEU A 682 -9.48 24.49 -10.81
C LEU A 682 -9.12 25.67 -9.89
N ASN A 683 -9.67 25.71 -8.67
CA ASN A 683 -9.39 26.76 -7.70
C ASN A 683 -7.95 26.69 -7.22
N ARG A 684 -7.42 25.49 -6.95
CA ARG A 684 -6.01 25.32 -6.62
C ARG A 684 -5.09 25.78 -7.76
N LEU A 685 -5.43 25.48 -9.01
CA LEU A 685 -4.69 25.98 -10.17
C LEU A 685 -4.73 27.51 -10.27
N LEU A 686 -5.88 28.14 -9.99
CA LEU A 686 -5.98 29.60 -9.91
C LEU A 686 -5.15 30.18 -8.77
N GLU A 687 -5.27 29.61 -7.56
CA GLU A 687 -4.53 30.06 -6.37
C GLU A 687 -3.02 29.94 -6.56
N ALA A 688 -2.55 28.85 -7.17
CA ALA A 688 -1.15 28.63 -7.45
C ALA A 688 -0.58 29.56 -8.55
N THR A 689 -1.43 30.21 -9.35
CA THR A 689 -0.98 31.13 -10.42
C THR A 689 -1.34 32.59 -10.20
N ARG A 690 -2.12 32.88 -9.14
CA ARG A 690 -2.63 34.22 -8.85
C ARG A 690 -1.50 35.21 -8.60
N VAL A 691 -1.53 36.35 -9.29
CA VAL A 691 -0.69 37.50 -8.98
C VAL A 691 -1.32 38.31 -7.85
N ALA A 692 -0.54 38.64 -6.82
CA ALA A 692 -0.98 39.59 -5.80
C ALA A 692 -1.18 40.94 -6.49
N ASN A 693 -2.41 41.47 -6.47
CA ASN A 693 -2.65 42.83 -6.91
C ASN A 693 -2.04 43.77 -5.86
N GLU A 694 -1.27 44.75 -6.34
CA GLU A 694 -0.70 45.86 -5.55
C GLU A 694 -1.73 46.53 -4.64
#